data_AF-A0A3B8I2A2-F1
#
_entry.id   AF-A0A3B8I2A2-F1
#
_cell.length_a   1.000
_cell.length_b   1.000
_cell.length_c   1.000
_cell.angle_alpha   90.00
_cell.angle_beta   90.00
_cell.angle_gamma   90.00
#
_symmetry.space_group_name_H-M   'P 1'
#
loop_
_entity.id
_entity.type
_entity.pdbx_description
1 polymer ?
#
loop_
_entity_poly.entity_id
_entity_poly.type
_entity_poly.pdbx_seq_one_letter_code
_entity_poly.pdbx_strand_id
1 'polypeptide(L)'
;MLENLRPTEAEYRDGIIRARRMLSALDPNHTAWEDRTLNDWLQFVQEFSQMVHYVNERNERQGTWEGLLSPQRDWATAFASDTERQEALAEFRALLVAYTQQQLPETTTADTLEQLSRPHRVLLLIFLKLLDQFKDPFNHLVGRHLQYQMEEILRFRPRPSQADTLGVEVRLEDDAAATMLPKGSLLDAGEDADGNPLQYATEYDTWLHTTQVTGVRSLFMKKTLETLELVHNEELDKSGKDEAFTKLLEFAIGEKGIGTPLAPLPEGIADLYALRDTLAGKLEMKRGDKFADVHWVYLYQHLYMDYATFSELLDIQTRSKDVLSDVHGDEWPLAYGYLELAYLRKQVEDRKLHLTQLYEAQPGQAGYMEMLRYAFGEVQPPADEVELAEYKGVATDPGVLYADLKGGNASDRNLAEKYLSDEWSMEGPDFSRMHEVVMDTKRTPAAWDEAMSLLESAMRKKQRLVATVPQREVVGKLYAFDNPEEQLGTKNTDASHQAWPLFGQENNDYMPTLGFRIRSPLMALSGGRRVLNLYLSLERSTLTEPTLELLEQLGKEETLPIESAVWVNEEMVPPNKLEYTFANQVLGKEIDRWSMQEKDGLLIIGDTDGAVIQSQLGRVVVLDASGVLRIPQEVDKANSIRYEELGVLLQEEFPALDPPLSAGTMAVFPPEQVFANAICLQYHYGLEEPSLFPEDTQAIPELFLTFDPHFTPTNFSWPWSGMLPALRYVKVAQMHLEVTVQDLPLEQGQNDTNTLDPAKPFTPFGDPCNPGNSFYFMHPEMASKPLDQLQLEMDWMQLPDSFTDYYATYPQLKGNPLVGQGEGTTATVRLRFRDGALPLVVDENITLFPGKSDNGYHRLSVPVKDKLAQRYPEYAYPYRSVAATRNLLEASRFFTLEYTGPSFGQSHYEVANL
;
A
#
# COMPACT_ATOMS: atom_id res chain seq x y z
N MET A 1 12.10 34.30 33.28
CA MET A 1 12.58 33.05 33.92
C MET A 1 12.39 31.93 32.92
N LEU A 2 13.40 31.70 32.09
CA LEU A 2 13.45 30.63 31.07
C LEU A 2 14.83 29.97 31.18
N GLU A 3 15.11 29.39 32.35
CA GLU A 3 16.44 28.85 32.70
C GLU A 3 16.51 27.32 32.74
N ASN A 4 15.48 26.58 32.30
CA ASN A 4 15.48 25.12 32.39
C ASN A 4 14.97 24.43 31.12
N LEU A 5 15.56 24.74 29.97
CA LEU A 5 15.53 23.83 28.82
C LEU A 5 16.81 22.99 28.86
N ARG A 6 16.70 21.76 29.38
CA ARG A 6 17.70 20.72 29.09
C ARG A 6 17.37 20.21 27.68
N PRO A 7 18.25 20.35 26.68
CA PRO A 7 18.02 19.72 25.40
C PRO A 7 18.11 18.20 25.62
N THR A 8 16.99 17.51 25.42
CA THR A 8 17.03 16.09 25.08
C THR A 8 17.94 15.94 23.87
N GLU A 9 18.95 15.08 23.96
CA GLU A 9 19.89 14.80 22.88
C GLU A 9 19.11 14.55 21.58
N ALA A 10 19.12 15.54 20.68
CA ALA A 10 18.71 15.34 19.31
C ALA A 10 19.74 14.39 18.71
N GLU A 11 19.36 13.12 18.49
CA GLU A 11 20.13 12.23 17.63
C GLU A 11 20.16 12.85 16.23
N TYR A 12 21.24 13.57 15.95
CA TYR A 12 21.56 14.12 14.65
C TYR A 12 21.86 12.95 13.71
N ARG A 13 20.83 12.43 13.04
CA ARG A 13 20.99 11.51 11.90
C ARG A 13 20.92 12.29 10.61
N ASP A 14 21.98 13.05 10.34
CA ASP A 14 22.33 13.36 8.95
C ASP A 14 23.59 12.56 8.58
N GLY A 15 23.48 11.74 7.55
CA GLY A 15 24.50 10.79 7.08
C GLY A 15 25.76 11.44 6.51
N ILE A 16 25.99 12.72 6.79
CA ILE A 16 26.99 13.57 6.12
C ILE A 16 28.07 14.09 7.09
N ILE A 17 27.93 13.94 8.42
CA ILE A 17 28.97 14.37 9.37
C ILE A 17 30.12 13.34 9.43
N ARG A 18 31.09 13.50 8.54
CA ARG A 18 32.35 12.72 8.47
C ARG A 18 33.36 13.05 9.59
N ALA A 19 33.02 13.91 10.55
CA ALA A 19 33.96 14.43 11.55
C ALA A 19 34.60 13.32 12.44
N ARG A 20 33.92 12.19 12.65
CA ARG A 20 34.47 11.05 13.44
C ARG A 20 35.35 10.08 12.65
N ARG A 21 35.67 10.36 11.37
CA ARG A 21 36.59 9.54 10.53
C ARG A 21 37.78 10.35 10.00
N MET A 22 38.29 11.33 10.73
CA MET A 22 39.68 11.73 10.47
C MET A 22 40.59 10.58 10.94
N LEU A 23 41.09 9.79 9.99
CA LEU A 23 42.20 8.89 10.25
C LEU A 23 43.33 9.74 10.83
N SER A 24 43.88 9.36 11.98
CA SER A 24 45.05 10.04 12.55
C SER A 24 46.21 10.13 11.55
N ALA A 25 46.30 9.17 10.63
CA ALA A 25 47.23 9.15 9.50
C ALA A 25 47.09 10.32 8.50
N LEU A 26 45.98 11.07 8.54
CA LEU A 26 45.74 12.25 7.70
C LEU A 26 46.08 13.57 8.42
N ASP A 27 46.47 13.53 9.70
CA ASP A 27 46.99 14.70 10.40
C ASP A 27 48.40 15.01 9.85
N PRO A 28 48.67 16.23 9.34
CA PRO A 28 49.99 16.63 8.86
C PRO A 28 51.11 16.48 9.90
N ASN A 29 50.78 16.41 11.19
CA ASN A 29 51.72 16.24 12.30
C ASN A 29 51.84 14.78 12.79
N HIS A 30 51.23 13.81 12.10
CA HIS A 30 51.18 12.43 12.58
C HIS A 30 52.54 11.71 12.62
N THR A 31 53.49 12.09 11.76
CA THR A 31 54.83 11.46 11.70
C THR A 31 55.92 12.52 11.75
N ALA A 32 56.77 12.45 12.77
CA ALA A 32 57.98 13.26 12.86
C ALA A 32 59.07 12.68 11.95
N TRP A 33 59.74 13.54 11.19
CA TRP A 33 60.84 13.15 10.30
C TRP A 33 62.18 13.04 11.06
N GLU A 34 62.31 13.80 12.15
CA GLU A 34 63.42 13.69 13.11
C GLU A 34 62.84 13.43 14.50
N ASP A 35 62.94 12.19 14.96
CA ASP A 35 62.40 11.70 16.23
C ASP A 35 63.47 11.23 17.23
N ARG A 36 64.76 11.17 16.81
CA ARG A 36 65.86 10.61 17.63
C ARG A 36 66.02 11.35 18.94
N THR A 37 65.89 10.63 20.04
CA THR A 37 66.04 11.16 21.39
C THR A 37 67.52 11.40 21.75
N LEU A 38 67.77 12.08 22.88
CA LEU A 38 69.13 12.23 23.41
C LEU A 38 69.81 10.86 23.64
N ASN A 39 69.04 9.84 24.05
CA ASN A 39 69.57 8.49 24.24
C ASN A 39 70.06 7.90 22.91
N ASP A 40 69.30 8.09 21.83
CA ASP A 40 69.65 7.57 20.50
C ASP A 40 70.92 8.26 19.97
N TRP A 41 71.07 9.56 20.21
CA TRP A 41 72.29 10.29 19.89
C TRP A 41 73.50 9.83 20.70
N LEU A 42 73.34 9.60 22.00
CA LEU A 42 74.43 9.12 22.85
C LEU A 42 74.84 7.68 22.47
N GLN A 43 73.88 6.83 22.13
CA GLN A 43 74.17 5.50 21.61
C GLN A 43 74.94 5.58 20.29
N PHE A 44 74.51 6.43 19.35
CA PHE A 44 75.23 6.65 18.11
C PHE A 44 76.67 7.13 18.35
N VAL A 45 76.87 8.11 19.25
CA VAL A 45 78.22 8.61 19.58
C VAL A 45 79.08 7.52 20.20
N GLN A 46 78.51 6.67 21.06
CA GLN A 46 79.20 5.54 21.67
C GLN A 46 79.67 4.55 20.61
N GLU A 47 78.80 4.10 19.72
CA GLU A 47 79.15 3.19 18.61
C GLU A 47 80.18 3.83 17.68
N PHE A 48 79.99 5.11 17.33
CA PHE A 48 80.92 5.83 16.47
C PHE A 48 82.32 5.94 17.10
N SER A 49 82.39 6.20 18.41
CA SER A 49 83.66 6.37 19.12
C SER A 49 84.53 5.10 19.16
N GLN A 50 83.92 3.91 19.02
CA GLN A 50 84.64 2.64 18.86
C GLN A 50 85.45 2.59 17.57
N MET A 51 85.00 3.29 16.52
CA MET A 51 85.67 3.30 15.23
C MET A 51 86.80 4.35 15.17
N VAL A 52 86.85 5.27 16.13
CA VAL A 52 87.84 6.34 16.16
C VAL A 52 89.02 5.89 17.02
N HIS A 53 90.23 5.86 16.45
CA HIS A 53 91.47 5.52 17.18
C HIS A 53 92.18 6.76 17.71
N TYR A 54 92.80 6.66 18.90
CA TYR A 54 93.75 7.66 19.38
C TYR A 54 95.19 7.14 19.31
N VAL A 55 96.12 8.07 19.14
CA VAL A 55 97.56 7.81 18.99
C VAL A 55 98.35 8.50 20.10
N ASN A 56 99.50 7.93 20.49
CA ASN A 56 100.42 8.57 21.43
C ASN A 56 101.22 9.71 20.77
N GLU A 57 102.07 10.39 21.55
CA GLU A 57 102.96 11.45 21.07
C GLU A 57 104.00 10.98 20.03
N ARG A 58 104.13 9.65 19.83
CA ARG A 58 104.94 9.03 18.77
C ARG A 58 104.12 8.58 17.56
N ASN A 59 102.84 8.96 17.50
CA ASN A 59 101.88 8.63 16.45
C ASN A 59 101.51 7.13 16.34
N GLU A 60 101.75 6.35 17.40
CA GLU A 60 101.41 4.94 17.48
C GLU A 60 100.01 4.77 18.08
N ARG A 61 99.17 3.88 17.51
CA ARG A 61 97.81 3.63 17.99
C ARG A 61 97.82 3.05 19.41
N GLN A 62 97.04 3.66 20.31
CA GLN A 62 96.93 3.25 21.72
C GLN A 62 95.54 2.73 22.11
N GLY A 63 94.55 2.80 21.21
CA GLY A 63 93.21 2.31 21.48
C GLY A 63 92.14 3.07 20.68
N THR A 64 90.89 3.00 21.14
CA THR A 64 89.72 3.70 20.57
C THR A 64 89.19 4.77 21.52
N TRP A 65 88.45 5.73 21.00
CA TRP A 65 87.82 6.80 21.78
C TRP A 65 86.59 6.35 22.56
N GLU A 66 86.28 5.05 22.56
CA GLU A 66 85.13 4.48 23.26
C GLU A 66 85.08 4.80 24.77
N GLY A 67 86.24 5.11 25.37
CA GLY A 67 86.33 5.61 26.75
C GLY A 67 85.68 6.97 27.01
N LEU A 68 85.34 7.71 25.96
CA LEU A 68 84.72 9.04 26.04
C LEU A 68 83.43 9.01 26.87
N LEU A 69 82.65 7.94 26.73
CA LEU A 69 81.37 7.72 27.42
C LEU A 69 81.45 6.58 28.45
N SER A 70 82.63 6.30 29.02
CA SER A 70 82.82 5.22 30.00
C SER A 70 82.96 5.73 31.45
N PRO A 71 82.42 5.05 32.48
CA PRO A 71 82.49 5.51 33.87
C PRO A 71 83.91 5.56 34.48
N GLN A 72 84.91 4.86 33.93
CA GLN A 72 86.21 4.63 34.59
C GLN A 72 87.44 5.14 33.80
N ARG A 73 88.55 5.43 34.49
CA ARG A 73 89.81 5.92 33.88
C ARG A 73 90.59 4.81 33.15
N ASP A 74 90.58 3.58 33.68
CA ASP A 74 91.28 2.41 33.13
C ASP A 74 90.31 1.43 32.44
N TRP A 75 89.33 1.98 31.72
CA TRP A 75 88.19 1.24 31.18
C TRP A 75 88.56 0.17 30.13
N ALA A 76 89.71 0.28 29.47
CA ALA A 76 90.15 -0.62 28.40
C ALA A 76 90.49 -2.05 28.88
N THR A 77 90.72 -2.26 30.19
CA THR A 77 91.03 -3.57 30.78
C THR A 77 90.11 -3.92 31.96
N ALA A 78 89.03 -3.16 32.15
CA ALA A 78 88.20 -3.20 33.37
C ALA A 78 87.08 -4.26 33.36
N PHE A 79 86.81 -4.90 32.23
CA PHE A 79 85.67 -5.82 32.05
C PHE A 79 86.14 -7.22 31.64
N ALA A 80 85.49 -8.27 32.16
CA ALA A 80 85.87 -9.65 31.88
C ALA A 80 85.28 -10.17 30.55
N SER A 81 84.23 -9.53 30.03
CA SER A 81 83.62 -9.84 28.74
C SER A 81 83.07 -8.61 28.00
N ASP A 82 82.82 -8.76 26.70
CA ASP A 82 82.19 -7.72 25.87
C ASP A 82 80.75 -7.41 26.26
N THR A 83 80.01 -8.40 26.75
CA THR A 83 78.62 -8.23 27.22
C THR A 83 78.58 -7.35 28.47
N GLU A 84 79.40 -7.65 29.47
CA GLU A 84 79.53 -6.83 30.69
C GLU A 84 79.93 -5.39 30.35
N ARG A 85 80.81 -5.23 29.35
CA ARG A 85 81.23 -3.91 28.85
C ARG A 85 80.06 -3.14 28.22
N GLN A 86 79.24 -3.79 27.39
CA GLN A 86 78.08 -3.14 26.76
C GLN A 86 76.99 -2.78 27.76
N GLU A 87 76.73 -3.64 28.75
CA GLU A 87 75.78 -3.38 29.83
C GLU A 87 76.22 -2.16 30.66
N ALA A 88 77.48 -2.13 31.10
CA ALA A 88 78.02 -1.00 31.86
C ALA A 88 77.96 0.33 31.09
N LEU A 89 78.18 0.30 29.77
CA LEU A 89 78.04 1.49 28.93
C LEU A 89 76.58 1.92 28.75
N ALA A 90 75.65 0.97 28.61
CA ALA A 90 74.22 1.27 28.53
C ALA A 90 73.69 1.88 29.85
N GLU A 91 74.12 1.34 30.99
CA GLU A 91 73.82 1.90 32.32
C GLU A 91 74.38 3.31 32.47
N PHE A 92 75.64 3.52 32.07
CA PHE A 92 76.24 4.85 32.14
C PHE A 92 75.58 5.86 31.19
N ARG A 93 75.16 5.43 30.00
CA ARG A 93 74.37 6.24 29.07
C ARG A 93 73.03 6.65 29.68
N ALA A 94 72.34 5.73 30.34
CA ALA A 94 71.09 6.04 31.05
C ALA A 94 71.32 7.09 32.14
N LEU A 95 72.43 7.00 32.88
CA LEU A 95 72.81 8.01 33.87
C LEU A 95 73.12 9.39 33.24
N LEU A 96 73.73 9.43 32.05
CA LEU A 96 73.97 10.68 31.32
C LEU A 96 72.64 11.34 30.88
N VAL A 97 71.67 10.55 30.41
CA VAL A 97 70.33 11.06 30.07
C VAL A 97 69.65 11.60 31.32
N ALA A 98 69.61 10.82 32.40
CA ALA A 98 69.05 11.23 33.69
C ALA A 98 69.71 12.51 34.23
N TYR A 99 71.03 12.65 34.08
CA TYR A 99 71.77 13.85 34.45
C TYR A 99 71.29 15.09 33.69
N THR A 100 71.08 14.99 32.36
CA THR A 100 70.58 16.14 31.58
C THR A 100 69.15 16.54 31.90
N GLN A 101 68.32 15.57 32.31
CA GLN A 101 66.92 15.78 32.67
C GLN A 101 66.73 16.17 34.15
N GLN A 102 67.82 16.25 34.93
CA GLN A 102 67.81 16.48 36.38
C GLN A 102 67.02 15.39 37.14
N GLN A 103 67.05 14.16 36.65
CA GLN A 103 66.33 12.99 37.19
C GLN A 103 67.29 11.87 37.62
N LEU A 104 68.42 12.22 38.24
CA LEU A 104 69.36 11.21 38.75
C LEU A 104 68.75 10.43 39.93
N PRO A 105 69.04 9.11 40.06
CA PRO A 105 68.61 8.32 41.21
C PRO A 105 69.14 8.88 42.54
N GLU A 106 68.34 8.83 43.61
CA GLU A 106 68.74 9.30 44.96
C GLU A 106 69.98 8.55 45.52
N THR A 107 70.26 7.35 45.00
CA THR A 107 71.43 6.52 45.34
C THR A 107 72.73 6.96 44.65
N THR A 108 72.71 8.04 43.86
CA THR A 108 73.88 8.54 43.12
C THR A 108 74.96 9.06 44.08
N THR A 109 76.16 8.49 44.00
CA THR A 109 77.29 8.90 44.86
C THR A 109 77.98 10.16 44.33
N ALA A 110 78.75 10.83 45.20
CA ALA A 110 79.55 12.00 44.81
C ALA A 110 80.56 11.68 43.69
N ASP A 111 81.11 10.47 43.67
CA ASP A 111 82.02 10.00 42.62
C ASP A 111 81.30 9.86 41.27
N THR A 112 80.11 9.24 41.25
CA THR A 112 79.29 9.15 40.03
C THR A 112 78.93 10.54 39.49
N LEU A 113 78.60 11.49 40.37
CA LEU A 113 78.31 12.87 39.96
C LEU A 113 79.55 13.57 39.38
N GLU A 114 80.74 13.35 39.96
CA GLU A 114 82.01 13.85 39.42
C GLU A 114 82.30 13.25 38.03
N GLN A 115 82.02 11.96 37.82
CA GLN A 115 82.18 11.30 36.53
C GLN A 115 81.22 11.86 35.47
N LEU A 116 79.96 12.08 35.82
CA LEU A 116 78.96 12.64 34.90
C LEU A 116 79.25 14.10 34.53
N SER A 117 79.79 14.88 35.47
CA SER A 117 80.08 16.31 35.31
C SER A 117 81.44 16.62 34.68
N ARG A 118 82.17 15.61 34.17
CA ARG A 118 83.47 15.84 33.51
C ARG A 118 83.33 16.78 32.30
N PRO A 119 84.27 17.73 32.09
CA PRO A 119 84.11 18.79 31.09
C PRO A 119 83.81 18.32 29.67
N HIS A 120 84.43 17.23 29.22
CA HIS A 120 84.22 16.69 27.87
C HIS A 120 82.82 16.09 27.68
N ARG A 121 82.23 15.50 28.73
CA ARG A 121 80.87 14.94 28.69
C ARG A 121 79.84 16.04 28.72
N VAL A 122 80.01 17.01 29.63
CA VAL A 122 79.14 18.18 29.70
C VAL A 122 79.14 18.94 28.37
N LEU A 123 80.30 19.13 27.74
CA LEU A 123 80.40 19.76 26.43
C LEU A 123 79.63 18.99 25.35
N LEU A 124 79.79 17.67 25.29
CA LEU A 124 79.06 16.82 24.35
C LEU A 124 77.54 16.88 24.58
N LEU A 125 77.08 16.82 25.84
CA LEU A 125 75.67 16.91 26.19
C LEU A 125 75.08 18.27 25.81
N ILE A 126 75.82 19.36 26.00
CA ILE A 126 75.42 20.71 25.54
C ILE A 126 75.29 20.72 24.01
N PHE A 127 76.25 20.16 23.29
CA PHE A 127 76.19 20.08 21.82
C PHE A 127 74.94 19.33 21.34
N LEU A 128 74.66 18.16 21.91
CA LEU A 128 73.46 17.38 21.55
C LEU A 128 72.17 18.10 21.91
N LYS A 129 72.15 18.84 23.03
CA LYS A 129 71.00 19.67 23.42
C LYS A 129 70.76 20.85 22.48
N LEU A 130 71.82 21.46 21.94
CA LEU A 130 71.70 22.51 20.93
C LEU A 130 71.18 21.95 19.60
N LEU A 131 71.57 20.72 19.25
CA LEU A 131 71.08 20.04 18.05
C LEU A 131 69.56 19.78 18.11
N ASP A 132 69.04 19.49 19.30
CA ASP A 132 67.60 19.25 19.54
C ASP A 132 66.71 20.44 19.15
N GLN A 133 67.22 21.67 19.22
CA GLN A 133 66.49 22.89 18.83
C GLN A 133 66.15 22.94 17.34
N PHE A 134 66.80 22.13 16.51
CA PHE A 134 66.56 22.08 15.07
C PHE A 134 65.50 21.04 14.66
N LYS A 135 64.93 20.29 15.61
CA LYS A 135 63.89 19.29 15.33
C LYS A 135 62.58 19.92 14.87
N ASP A 136 62.08 20.92 15.58
CA ASP A 136 60.78 21.52 15.29
C ASP A 136 60.72 22.10 13.86
N PRO A 137 61.70 22.90 13.40
CA PRO A 137 61.70 23.39 12.02
C PRO A 137 61.72 22.27 10.97
N PHE A 138 62.42 21.17 11.24
CA PHE A 138 62.51 20.01 10.33
C PHE A 138 61.17 19.29 10.24
N ASN A 139 60.51 19.07 11.37
CA ASN A 139 59.21 18.40 11.43
C ASN A 139 58.07 19.26 10.85
N HIS A 140 58.14 20.60 10.97
CA HIS A 140 57.17 21.51 10.33
C HIS A 140 57.29 21.61 8.80
N LEU A 141 58.43 21.23 8.22
CA LEU A 141 58.63 21.26 6.76
C LEU A 141 57.65 20.34 6.03
N VAL A 142 57.33 19.19 6.63
CA VAL A 142 56.44 18.19 6.05
C VAL A 142 55.03 18.74 5.90
N GLY A 143 54.47 19.31 6.97
CA GLY A 143 53.13 19.93 6.94
C GLY A 143 53.03 21.09 5.95
N ARG A 144 54.06 21.95 5.89
CA ARG A 144 54.12 23.06 4.92
C ARG A 144 54.22 22.58 3.47
N HIS A 145 55.01 21.54 3.21
CA HIS A 145 55.14 20.97 1.87
C HIS A 145 53.82 20.33 1.42
N LEU A 146 53.12 19.62 2.31
CA LEU A 146 51.79 19.06 2.03
C LEU A 146 50.79 20.17 1.68
N GLN A 147 50.71 21.22 2.52
CA GLN A 147 49.82 22.35 2.26
C GLN A 147 50.14 23.02 0.92
N TYR A 148 51.41 23.26 0.61
CA TYR A 148 51.84 23.80 -0.69
C TYR A 148 51.43 22.90 -1.86
N GLN A 149 51.65 21.58 -1.76
CA GLN A 149 51.21 20.61 -2.76
C GLN A 149 49.69 20.69 -2.98
N MET A 150 48.90 20.72 -1.91
CA MET A 150 47.43 20.72 -2.02
C MET A 150 46.89 22.06 -2.53
N GLU A 151 47.34 23.18 -1.99
CA GLU A 151 46.75 24.50 -2.25
C GLU A 151 47.36 25.22 -3.45
N GLU A 152 48.67 25.08 -3.69
CA GLU A 152 49.37 25.83 -4.76
C GLU A 152 49.56 24.99 -6.02
N ILE A 153 49.97 23.72 -5.90
CA ILE A 153 50.18 22.83 -7.06
C ILE A 153 48.84 22.27 -7.54
N LEU A 154 48.12 21.57 -6.66
CA LEU A 154 46.86 20.89 -6.99
C LEU A 154 45.65 21.83 -6.95
N ARG A 155 45.82 23.05 -6.40
CA ARG A 155 44.79 24.11 -6.33
C ARG A 155 43.50 23.68 -5.64
N PHE A 156 43.59 22.77 -4.68
CA PHE A 156 42.48 22.54 -3.77
C PHE A 156 42.16 23.81 -3.01
N ARG A 157 40.87 24.12 -2.93
CA ARG A 157 40.33 25.19 -2.10
C ARG A 157 39.48 24.54 -1.00
N PRO A 158 39.59 25.01 0.26
CA PRO A 158 38.65 24.62 1.30
C PRO A 158 37.22 24.85 0.79
N ARG A 159 36.35 23.88 1.02
CA ARG A 159 34.93 24.07 0.71
C ARG A 159 34.38 25.19 1.61
N PRO A 160 33.46 26.02 1.11
CA PRO A 160 32.77 26.98 1.97
C PRO A 160 32.02 26.23 3.08
N SER A 161 31.81 26.91 4.20
CA SER A 161 30.91 26.42 5.25
C SER A 161 29.51 26.21 4.66
N GLN A 162 28.89 25.10 5.03
CA GLN A 162 27.48 24.85 4.76
C GLN A 162 26.70 25.21 6.03
N ALA A 163 25.57 25.88 5.87
CA ALA A 163 24.70 26.19 7.01
C ALA A 163 24.08 24.89 7.54
N ASP A 164 23.99 24.78 8.87
CA ASP A 164 23.35 23.63 9.52
C ASP A 164 21.82 23.72 9.39
N THR A 165 21.15 22.57 9.39
CA THR A 165 19.69 22.46 9.35
C THR A 165 19.20 21.68 10.56
N LEU A 166 18.16 22.17 11.25
CA LEU A 166 17.60 21.51 12.43
C LEU A 166 16.08 21.46 12.38
N GLY A 167 15.50 20.39 12.95
CA GLY A 167 14.06 20.30 13.16
C GLY A 167 13.64 21.08 14.40
N VAL A 168 12.62 21.93 14.27
CA VAL A 168 12.03 22.69 15.38
C VAL A 168 10.60 22.23 15.59
N GLU A 169 10.23 21.93 16.83
CA GLU A 169 8.84 21.72 17.21
C GLU A 169 8.21 23.06 17.59
N VAL A 170 7.13 23.43 16.92
CA VAL A 170 6.35 24.65 17.21
C VAL A 170 4.96 24.24 17.64
N ARG A 171 4.55 24.65 18.84
CA ARG A 171 3.21 24.39 19.38
C ARG A 171 2.42 25.68 19.47
N LEU A 172 1.15 25.62 19.07
CA LEU A 172 0.18 26.66 19.34
C LEU A 172 -0.33 26.52 20.79
N GLU A 173 -0.79 27.63 21.38
CA GLU A 173 -1.55 27.58 22.64
C GLU A 173 -2.90 26.88 22.41
N ASP A 174 -3.45 26.25 23.45
CA ASP A 174 -4.59 25.32 23.34
C ASP A 174 -5.85 25.94 22.68
N ASP A 175 -6.05 27.26 22.79
CA ASP A 175 -7.19 28.00 22.24
C ASP A 175 -6.87 28.78 20.93
N ALA A 176 -5.68 28.61 20.37
CA ALA A 176 -5.25 29.38 19.20
C ALA A 176 -5.77 28.77 17.87
N ALA A 177 -6.24 29.64 16.97
CA ALA A 177 -6.63 29.24 15.62
C ALA A 177 -5.43 28.76 14.78
N ALA A 178 -5.68 27.86 13.83
CA ALA A 178 -4.65 27.39 12.90
C ALA A 178 -3.99 28.60 12.19
N THR A 179 -2.66 28.64 12.21
CA THR A 179 -1.88 29.80 11.81
C THR A 179 -0.76 29.39 10.87
N MET A 180 -0.56 30.15 9.80
CA MET A 180 0.54 29.93 8.86
C MET A 180 1.85 30.52 9.41
N LEU A 181 2.89 29.70 9.52
CA LEU A 181 4.27 30.13 9.73
C LEU A 181 4.96 30.25 8.36
N PRO A 182 5.22 31.48 7.86
CA PRO A 182 5.77 31.64 6.52
C PRO A 182 7.23 31.20 6.44
N LYS A 183 7.66 30.79 5.25
CA LYS A 183 9.05 30.56 4.90
C LYS A 183 9.90 31.81 5.15
N GLY A 184 11.10 31.62 5.69
CA GLY A 184 12.03 32.69 6.03
C GLY A 184 11.76 33.35 7.38
N SER A 185 10.83 32.81 8.17
CA SER A 185 10.62 33.25 9.56
C SER A 185 11.88 32.98 10.38
N LEU A 186 12.41 34.03 11.02
CA LEU A 186 13.63 33.95 11.82
C LEU A 186 13.33 33.44 13.22
N LEU A 187 14.08 32.42 13.62
CA LEU A 187 14.07 31.77 14.93
C LEU A 187 15.39 32.07 15.62
N ASP A 188 15.30 32.57 16.85
CA ASP A 188 16.46 32.87 17.70
C ASP A 188 17.03 31.59 18.32
N ALA A 189 18.33 31.35 18.16
CA ALA A 189 19.06 30.20 18.69
C ALA A 189 20.18 30.59 19.67
N GLY A 190 20.14 31.82 20.21
CA GLY A 190 21.11 32.30 21.20
C GLY A 190 22.38 32.85 20.55
N GLU A 191 23.52 32.68 21.20
CA GLU A 191 24.82 33.22 20.75
C GLU A 191 25.85 32.10 20.58
N ASP A 192 26.78 32.27 19.64
CA ASP A 192 27.92 31.37 19.44
C ASP A 192 29.02 31.58 20.50
N ALA A 193 30.09 30.77 20.43
CA ALA A 193 31.22 30.85 21.37
C ALA A 193 31.98 32.20 21.33
N ASP A 194 31.81 32.97 20.26
CA ASP A 194 32.41 34.29 20.06
C ASP A 194 31.42 35.43 20.39
N GLY A 195 30.20 35.11 20.82
CA GLY A 195 29.15 36.06 21.22
C GLY A 195 28.31 36.60 20.06
N ASN A 196 28.34 35.98 18.87
CA ASN A 196 27.49 36.40 17.75
C ASN A 196 26.12 35.73 17.81
N PRO A 197 25.03 36.44 17.46
CA PRO A 197 23.68 35.86 17.49
C PRO A 197 23.52 34.80 16.40
N LEU A 198 22.99 33.64 16.78
CA LEU A 198 22.65 32.53 15.91
C LEU A 198 21.16 32.63 15.55
N GLN A 199 20.86 32.71 14.26
CA GLN A 199 19.49 32.79 13.75
C GLN A 199 19.26 31.72 12.68
N TYR A 200 18.13 31.04 12.78
CA TYR A 200 17.68 30.06 11.79
C TYR A 200 16.45 30.59 11.06
N ALA A 201 16.33 30.29 9.77
CA ALA A 201 15.17 30.67 8.97
C ALA A 201 14.36 29.41 8.61
N THR A 202 13.03 29.49 8.69
CA THR A 202 12.16 28.39 8.23
C THR A 202 12.31 28.15 6.72
N GLU A 203 12.41 26.89 6.30
CA GLU A 203 12.64 26.56 4.88
C GLU A 203 11.35 26.50 4.03
N TYR A 204 10.21 26.30 4.69
CA TYR A 204 8.90 26.08 4.07
C TYR A 204 7.81 26.92 4.77
N ASP A 205 6.75 27.21 4.05
CA ASP A 205 5.49 27.70 4.62
C ASP A 205 4.80 26.53 5.34
N THR A 206 4.55 26.65 6.64
CA THR A 206 4.01 25.56 7.47
C THR A 206 2.75 26.03 8.19
N TRP A 207 1.63 25.33 7.97
CA TRP A 207 0.42 25.56 8.76
C TRP A 207 0.50 24.86 10.11
N LEU A 208 0.47 25.63 11.18
CA LEU A 208 0.44 25.15 12.56
C LEU A 208 -1.00 24.93 13.01
N HIS A 209 -1.23 23.82 13.70
CA HIS A 209 -2.54 23.41 14.23
C HIS A 209 -2.38 22.98 15.70
N THR A 210 -3.48 22.90 16.44
CA THR A 210 -3.50 22.39 17.83
C THR A 210 -3.48 20.85 17.91
N THR A 211 -3.59 20.16 16.78
CA THR A 211 -3.55 18.69 16.70
C THR A 211 -2.16 18.15 17.07
N GLN A 212 -2.11 17.18 17.97
CA GLN A 212 -0.87 16.54 18.42
C GLN A 212 -0.89 15.03 18.14
N VAL A 213 0.28 14.47 17.83
CA VAL A 213 0.46 13.01 17.78
C VAL A 213 0.54 12.51 19.22
N THR A 214 -0.53 11.89 19.72
CA THR A 214 -0.62 11.37 21.10
C THR A 214 0.09 10.04 21.30
N GLY A 215 0.36 9.31 20.21
CA GLY A 215 1.13 8.07 20.21
C GLY A 215 1.35 7.54 18.81
N VAL A 216 2.44 6.81 18.62
CA VAL A 216 2.75 6.05 17.40
C VAL A 216 2.89 4.59 17.81
N ARG A 217 2.20 3.70 17.10
CA ARG A 217 2.31 2.25 17.31
C ARG A 217 2.77 1.58 16.03
N SER A 218 3.62 0.57 16.17
CA SER A 218 4.03 -0.30 15.08
C SER A 218 3.18 -1.56 15.07
N LEU A 219 2.65 -1.92 13.90
CA LEU A 219 1.94 -3.17 13.69
C LEU A 219 2.92 -4.22 13.18
N PHE A 220 3.04 -5.33 13.90
CA PHE A 220 3.90 -6.45 13.54
C PHE A 220 3.06 -7.71 13.31
N MET A 221 3.31 -8.34 12.17
CA MET A 221 2.69 -9.61 11.81
C MET A 221 3.71 -10.72 12.01
N LYS A 222 3.46 -11.61 12.97
CA LYS A 222 4.33 -12.76 13.18
C LYS A 222 4.08 -13.80 12.09
N LYS A 223 5.05 -13.97 11.19
CA LYS A 223 5.07 -15.06 10.21
C LYS A 223 5.99 -16.14 10.73
N THR A 224 5.46 -17.36 10.87
CA THR A 224 6.24 -18.54 11.22
C THR A 224 6.27 -19.47 10.03
N LEU A 225 7.47 -19.89 9.65
CA LEU A 225 7.66 -20.91 8.63
C LEU A 225 7.68 -22.26 9.35
N GLU A 226 6.62 -23.04 9.18
CA GLU A 226 6.59 -24.41 9.66
C GLU A 226 7.44 -25.27 8.74
N THR A 227 8.51 -25.85 9.30
CA THR A 227 9.36 -26.86 8.65
C THR A 227 9.06 -28.24 9.21
N LEU A 228 9.54 -29.29 8.55
CA LEU A 228 9.47 -30.67 9.06
C LEU A 228 9.96 -30.80 10.50
N GLU A 229 11.08 -30.13 10.81
CA GLU A 229 11.66 -30.12 12.15
C GLU A 229 10.74 -29.45 13.18
N LEU A 230 10.18 -28.29 12.84
CA LEU A 230 9.29 -27.56 13.75
C LEU A 230 8.03 -28.36 14.04
N VAL A 231 7.37 -28.88 13.00
CA VAL A 231 6.14 -29.69 13.13
C VAL A 231 6.40 -30.94 13.95
N HIS A 232 7.52 -31.64 13.69
CA HIS A 232 7.88 -32.83 14.43
C HIS A 232 8.08 -32.53 15.92
N ASN A 233 8.86 -31.50 16.25
CA ASN A 233 9.17 -31.16 17.64
C ASN A 233 7.93 -30.66 18.40
N GLU A 234 7.09 -29.83 17.76
CA GLU A 234 5.86 -29.35 18.40
C GLU A 234 4.85 -30.46 18.68
N GLU A 235 4.68 -31.42 17.78
CA GLU A 235 3.78 -32.55 18.02
C GLU A 235 4.37 -33.57 19.00
N LEU A 236 5.70 -33.72 19.02
CA LEU A 236 6.38 -34.57 20.01
C LEU A 236 6.10 -34.08 21.44
N ASP A 237 6.05 -32.76 21.65
CA ASP A 237 5.70 -32.15 22.93
C ASP A 237 4.20 -32.31 23.30
N LYS A 238 3.30 -32.32 22.31
CA LYS A 238 1.84 -32.34 22.53
C LYS A 238 1.25 -33.75 22.65
N SER A 239 1.58 -34.63 21.72
CA SER A 239 0.82 -35.85 21.42
C SER A 239 1.69 -37.12 21.44
N GLY A 240 3.01 -36.98 21.58
CA GLY A 240 3.97 -38.08 21.72
C GLY A 240 4.51 -38.60 20.39
N LYS A 241 5.46 -39.53 20.46
CA LYS A 241 6.33 -39.93 19.33
C LYS A 241 5.58 -40.50 18.11
N ASP A 242 4.50 -41.25 18.32
CA ASP A 242 3.76 -41.89 17.21
C ASP A 242 2.84 -40.93 16.45
N GLU A 243 2.18 -40.04 17.18
CA GLU A 243 1.35 -39.00 16.56
C GLU A 243 2.25 -37.98 15.85
N ALA A 244 3.37 -37.58 16.46
CA ALA A 244 4.33 -36.67 15.86
C ALA A 244 4.90 -37.19 14.52
N PHE A 245 5.22 -38.48 14.46
CA PHE A 245 5.69 -39.12 13.22
C PHE A 245 4.59 -39.20 12.15
N THR A 246 3.35 -39.49 12.54
CA THR A 246 2.21 -39.48 11.61
C THR A 246 1.97 -38.09 11.05
N LYS A 247 1.95 -37.07 11.92
CA LYS A 247 1.81 -35.66 11.53
C LYS A 247 2.94 -35.18 10.63
N LEU A 248 4.16 -35.65 10.88
CA LEU A 248 5.32 -35.37 10.03
C LEU A 248 5.14 -35.94 8.62
N LEU A 249 4.63 -37.18 8.49
CA LEU A 249 4.32 -37.78 7.20
C LEU A 249 3.18 -37.05 6.49
N GLU A 250 2.10 -36.71 7.19
CA GLU A 250 0.98 -35.91 6.65
C GLU A 250 1.45 -34.52 6.17
N PHE A 251 2.36 -33.89 6.92
CA PHE A 251 2.94 -32.60 6.55
C PHE A 251 3.78 -32.70 5.27
N ALA A 252 4.63 -33.72 5.17
CA ALA A 252 5.46 -33.91 3.99
C ALA A 252 4.67 -34.40 2.76
N ILE A 253 3.85 -35.44 2.90
CA ILE A 253 3.33 -36.25 1.79
C ILE A 253 1.83 -36.57 1.91
N GLY A 254 1.06 -35.77 2.66
CA GLY A 254 -0.40 -35.88 2.74
C GLY A 254 -1.08 -35.89 1.37
N GLU A 255 -2.21 -36.59 1.22
CA GLU A 255 -2.82 -36.86 -0.10
C GLU A 255 -3.22 -35.60 -0.87
N LYS A 256 -3.82 -34.62 -0.20
CA LYS A 256 -4.37 -33.40 -0.82
C LYS A 256 -3.50 -32.16 -0.64
N GLY A 257 -2.26 -32.33 -0.16
CA GLY A 257 -1.34 -31.23 0.11
C GLY A 257 -0.66 -31.35 1.48
N ILE A 258 0.13 -30.33 1.82
CA ILE A 258 0.87 -30.25 3.09
C ILE A 258 -0.11 -30.29 4.26
N GLY A 259 0.09 -31.22 5.19
CA GLY A 259 -0.67 -31.32 6.44
C GLY A 259 -2.02 -32.01 6.30
N THR A 260 -2.29 -32.62 5.15
CA THR A 260 -3.51 -33.41 4.93
C THR A 260 -3.27 -34.88 5.27
N PRO A 261 -4.32 -35.66 5.59
CA PRO A 261 -4.16 -37.08 5.89
C PRO A 261 -3.45 -37.85 4.77
N LEU A 262 -2.72 -38.89 5.14
CA LEU A 262 -2.15 -39.83 4.16
C LEU A 262 -3.26 -40.56 3.41
N ALA A 263 -2.96 -40.97 2.17
CA ALA A 263 -3.87 -41.82 1.40
C ALA A 263 -4.17 -43.12 2.16
N PRO A 264 -5.40 -43.66 2.07
CA PRO A 264 -5.79 -44.85 2.82
C PRO A 264 -4.93 -46.06 2.44
N LEU A 265 -4.49 -46.81 3.45
CA LEU A 265 -3.66 -48.01 3.26
C LEU A 265 -4.38 -49.07 2.39
N PRO A 266 -3.62 -49.89 1.64
CA PRO A 266 -4.19 -51.00 0.86
C PRO A 266 -5.05 -51.94 1.70
N GLU A 267 -6.10 -52.49 1.09
CA GLU A 267 -7.03 -53.40 1.77
C GLU A 267 -6.29 -54.59 2.41
N GLY A 268 -6.51 -54.81 3.72
CA GLY A 268 -5.86 -55.87 4.49
C GLY A 268 -4.53 -55.48 5.16
N ILE A 269 -4.05 -54.24 4.99
CA ILE A 269 -2.87 -53.70 5.67
C ILE A 269 -3.31 -52.83 6.86
N ALA A 270 -2.83 -53.16 8.05
CA ALA A 270 -3.24 -52.49 9.29
C ALA A 270 -2.51 -51.16 9.53
N ASP A 271 -1.21 -51.09 9.24
CA ASP A 271 -0.36 -49.92 9.45
C ASP A 271 0.85 -49.92 8.48
N LEU A 272 1.69 -48.90 8.57
CA LEU A 272 2.90 -48.76 7.74
C LEU A 272 3.95 -49.87 8.00
N TYR A 273 3.98 -50.45 9.20
CA TYR A 273 4.90 -51.55 9.53
C TYR A 273 4.46 -52.86 8.84
N ALA A 274 3.17 -53.16 8.85
CA ALA A 274 2.58 -54.27 8.12
C ALA A 274 2.78 -54.13 6.60
N LEU A 275 2.71 -52.89 6.08
CA LEU A 275 3.04 -52.60 4.70
C LEU A 275 4.50 -52.95 4.37
N ARG A 276 5.44 -52.52 5.22
CA ARG A 276 6.88 -52.81 5.07
C ARG A 276 7.16 -54.31 5.03
N ASP A 277 6.56 -55.06 5.95
CA ASP A 277 6.78 -56.51 6.06
C ASP A 277 6.20 -57.26 4.85
N THR A 278 5.05 -56.80 4.36
CA THR A 278 4.43 -57.34 3.13
C THR A 278 5.30 -57.08 1.89
N LEU A 279 5.88 -55.89 1.79
CA LEU A 279 6.80 -55.52 0.70
C LEU A 279 8.13 -56.28 0.78
N ALA A 280 8.64 -56.54 1.99
CA ALA A 280 9.86 -57.32 2.23
C ALA A 280 9.77 -58.72 1.59
N GLY A 281 8.62 -59.38 1.75
CA GLY A 281 8.35 -60.70 1.14
C GLY A 281 8.23 -60.70 -0.38
N LYS A 282 8.19 -59.52 -1.01
CA LYS A 282 7.99 -59.32 -2.46
C LYS A 282 9.16 -58.61 -3.15
N LEU A 283 10.32 -58.50 -2.49
CA LEU A 283 11.46 -57.73 -3.01
C LEU A 283 11.99 -58.24 -4.36
N GLU A 284 11.98 -59.57 -4.56
CA GLU A 284 12.48 -60.24 -5.76
C GLU A 284 11.55 -60.10 -6.99
N MET A 285 10.40 -59.45 -6.86
CA MET A 285 9.52 -59.18 -8.00
C MET A 285 10.25 -58.38 -9.09
N LYS A 286 9.99 -58.71 -10.36
CA LYS A 286 10.53 -57.95 -11.48
C LYS A 286 9.93 -56.54 -11.48
N ARG A 287 10.71 -55.57 -11.96
CA ARG A 287 10.31 -54.15 -11.98
C ARG A 287 8.93 -53.91 -12.60
N GLY A 288 8.61 -54.60 -13.70
CA GLY A 288 7.30 -54.49 -14.36
C GLY A 288 6.14 -55.01 -13.50
N ASP A 289 6.35 -56.09 -12.75
CA ASP A 289 5.31 -56.68 -11.90
C ASP A 289 5.04 -55.82 -10.65
N LYS A 290 6.04 -55.05 -10.19
CA LYS A 290 5.86 -54.08 -9.08
C LYS A 290 4.89 -52.96 -9.42
N PHE A 291 4.79 -52.56 -10.69
CA PHE A 291 3.81 -51.54 -11.12
C PHE A 291 2.37 -52.07 -11.17
N ALA A 292 2.16 -53.38 -11.02
CA ALA A 292 0.83 -54.00 -10.99
C ALA A 292 0.41 -54.48 -9.58
N ASP A 293 1.32 -54.45 -8.59
CA ASP A 293 1.01 -54.85 -7.21
C ASP A 293 0.58 -53.63 -6.40
N VAL A 294 -0.60 -53.73 -5.77
CA VAL A 294 -1.23 -52.65 -5.01
C VAL A 294 -0.35 -52.06 -3.89
N HIS A 295 0.52 -52.86 -3.27
CA HIS A 295 1.38 -52.41 -2.16
C HIS A 295 2.57 -51.61 -2.70
N TRP A 296 3.16 -52.07 -3.80
CA TRP A 296 4.24 -51.36 -4.48
C TRP A 296 3.74 -50.06 -5.10
N VAL A 297 2.54 -50.08 -5.69
CA VAL A 297 1.86 -48.89 -6.20
C VAL A 297 1.65 -47.89 -5.07
N TYR A 298 1.18 -48.33 -3.89
CA TYR A 298 1.00 -47.42 -2.75
C TYR A 298 2.31 -46.77 -2.29
N LEU A 299 3.39 -47.54 -2.17
CA LEU A 299 4.70 -47.01 -1.80
C LEU A 299 5.21 -45.94 -2.80
N TYR A 300 5.03 -46.17 -4.10
CA TYR A 300 5.56 -45.27 -5.12
C TYR A 300 4.65 -44.07 -5.44
N GLN A 301 3.32 -44.24 -5.42
CA GLN A 301 2.36 -43.22 -5.83
C GLN A 301 1.71 -42.47 -4.68
N HIS A 302 1.73 -43.02 -3.46
CA HIS A 302 1.14 -42.34 -2.29
C HIS A 302 2.18 -41.96 -1.24
N LEU A 303 3.28 -42.73 -1.12
CA LEU A 303 4.39 -42.38 -0.22
C LEU A 303 5.61 -41.78 -0.94
N TYR A 304 5.65 -41.83 -2.27
CA TYR A 304 6.69 -41.19 -3.11
C TYR A 304 8.14 -41.57 -2.77
N MET A 305 8.36 -42.75 -2.18
CA MET A 305 9.68 -43.19 -1.73
C MET A 305 10.01 -44.60 -2.22
N ASP A 306 11.28 -44.99 -2.13
CA ASP A 306 11.68 -46.38 -2.39
C ASP A 306 11.65 -47.20 -1.10
N TYR A 307 11.72 -48.53 -1.25
CA TYR A 307 11.59 -49.44 -0.11
C TYR A 307 12.70 -49.25 0.92
N ALA A 308 13.94 -48.97 0.47
CA ALA A 308 15.07 -48.77 1.38
C ALA A 308 14.86 -47.53 2.25
N THR A 309 14.46 -46.42 1.62
CA THR A 309 14.11 -45.16 2.29
C THR A 309 12.95 -45.36 3.27
N PHE A 310 11.89 -46.03 2.83
CA PHE A 310 10.71 -46.31 3.66
C PHE A 310 11.04 -47.18 4.87
N SER A 311 11.83 -48.24 4.67
CA SER A 311 12.25 -49.12 5.77
C SER A 311 13.11 -48.37 6.77
N GLU A 312 14.10 -47.61 6.31
CA GLU A 312 15.01 -46.85 7.18
C GLU A 312 14.25 -45.79 7.99
N LEU A 313 13.29 -45.10 7.36
CA LEU A 313 12.47 -44.10 8.03
C LEU A 313 11.61 -44.70 9.16
N LEU A 314 11.05 -45.90 8.96
CA LEU A 314 10.35 -46.64 10.02
C LEU A 314 11.30 -47.19 11.09
N ASP A 315 12.54 -47.53 10.73
CA ASP A 315 13.55 -47.99 11.67
C ASP A 315 14.05 -46.84 12.55
N ILE A 316 14.24 -45.62 12.01
CA ILE A 316 14.50 -44.39 12.78
C ILE A 316 13.38 -44.16 13.79
N GLN A 317 12.11 -44.24 13.34
CA GLN A 317 10.97 -44.10 14.25
C GLN A 317 10.97 -45.16 15.35
N THR A 318 11.22 -46.43 15.01
CA THR A 318 11.27 -47.53 15.98
C THR A 318 12.39 -47.33 17.01
N ARG A 319 13.60 -46.96 16.56
CA ARG A 319 14.75 -46.68 17.43
C ARG A 319 14.48 -45.48 18.35
N SER A 320 13.79 -44.45 17.84
CA SER A 320 13.43 -43.27 18.64
C SER A 320 12.56 -43.62 19.85
N LYS A 321 11.84 -44.74 19.85
CA LYS A 321 11.00 -45.18 20.98
C LYS A 321 11.79 -45.79 22.15
N ASP A 322 13.04 -46.21 21.93
CA ASP A 322 13.85 -46.82 22.98
C ASP A 322 14.26 -45.77 24.02
N VAL A 323 14.11 -46.11 25.31
CA VAL A 323 14.25 -45.19 26.45
C VAL A 323 15.70 -45.08 26.92
N LEU A 324 16.59 -45.99 26.47
CA LEU A 324 17.95 -46.12 26.97
C LEU A 324 19.01 -45.29 26.21
N SER A 325 18.60 -44.47 25.24
CA SER A 325 19.52 -43.82 24.32
C SER A 325 19.21 -42.33 24.12
N ASP A 326 19.79 -41.50 24.97
CA ASP A 326 19.92 -40.03 24.82
C ASP A 326 20.76 -39.61 23.59
N VAL A 327 21.06 -40.53 22.67
CA VAL A 327 21.96 -40.35 21.51
C VAL A 327 21.20 -40.02 20.21
N HIS A 328 19.87 -40.10 20.19
CA HIS A 328 19.09 -40.16 18.94
C HIS A 328 18.57 -38.84 18.37
N GLY A 329 18.98 -37.68 18.91
CA GLY A 329 18.73 -36.39 18.25
C GLY A 329 19.39 -36.27 16.87
N ASP A 330 20.48 -37.01 16.63
CA ASP A 330 21.33 -36.88 15.45
C ASP A 330 20.81 -37.60 14.17
N GLU A 331 19.85 -38.52 14.29
CA GLU A 331 19.31 -39.27 13.12
C GLU A 331 18.10 -38.59 12.46
N TRP A 332 17.39 -37.70 13.18
CA TRP A 332 16.21 -37.01 12.65
C TRP A 332 16.47 -36.10 11.45
N PRO A 333 17.60 -35.38 11.34
CA PRO A 333 17.97 -34.68 10.12
C PRO A 333 17.99 -35.57 8.88
N LEU A 334 18.36 -36.85 9.02
CA LEU A 334 18.33 -37.82 7.92
C LEU A 334 16.88 -38.18 7.53
N ALA A 335 16.00 -38.39 8.52
CA ALA A 335 14.58 -38.63 8.28
C ALA A 335 13.90 -37.44 7.57
N TYR A 336 14.23 -36.20 7.97
CA TYR A 336 13.76 -35.00 7.28
C TYR A 336 14.23 -34.97 5.83
N GLY A 337 15.51 -35.27 5.57
CA GLY A 337 16.04 -35.36 4.21
C GLY A 337 15.32 -36.41 3.35
N TYR A 338 14.96 -37.57 3.91
CA TYR A 338 14.17 -38.57 3.19
C TYR A 338 12.76 -38.07 2.82
N LEU A 339 12.10 -37.34 3.73
CA LEU A 339 10.79 -36.75 3.48
C LEU A 339 10.83 -35.58 2.52
N GLU A 340 11.88 -34.77 2.54
CA GLU A 340 12.12 -33.73 1.53
C GLU A 340 12.24 -34.36 0.15
N LEU A 341 12.99 -35.44 0.00
CA LEU A 341 13.11 -36.16 -1.27
C LEU A 341 11.78 -36.77 -1.73
N ALA A 342 10.99 -37.34 -0.80
CA ALA A 342 9.66 -37.85 -1.10
C ALA A 342 8.71 -36.73 -1.55
N TYR A 343 8.75 -35.58 -0.89
CA TYR A 343 7.96 -34.40 -1.27
C TYR A 343 8.36 -33.86 -2.64
N LEU A 344 9.65 -33.80 -2.95
CA LEU A 344 10.12 -33.39 -4.29
C LEU A 344 9.62 -34.33 -5.38
N ARG A 345 9.56 -35.64 -5.11
CA ARG A 345 8.96 -36.62 -6.03
C ARG A 345 7.45 -36.42 -6.15
N LYS A 346 6.75 -36.18 -5.04
CA LYS A 346 5.31 -35.85 -5.04
C LYS A 346 5.00 -34.67 -5.94
N GLN A 347 5.74 -33.58 -5.83
CA GLN A 347 5.51 -32.39 -6.67
C GLN A 347 5.61 -32.68 -8.18
N VAL A 348 6.52 -33.58 -8.58
CA VAL A 348 6.64 -34.02 -9.97
C VAL A 348 5.43 -34.85 -10.39
N GLU A 349 5.01 -35.80 -9.55
CA GLU A 349 3.85 -36.65 -9.83
C GLU A 349 2.52 -35.86 -9.85
N ASP A 350 2.33 -34.91 -8.94
CA ASP A 350 1.15 -34.02 -8.92
C ASP A 350 1.05 -33.22 -10.23
N ARG A 351 2.17 -32.72 -10.74
CA ARG A 351 2.22 -32.02 -12.04
C ARG A 351 1.91 -32.95 -13.21
N LYS A 352 2.46 -34.17 -13.21
CA LYS A 352 2.15 -35.19 -14.24
C LYS A 352 0.67 -35.58 -14.22
N LEU A 353 0.09 -35.72 -13.03
CA LEU A 353 -1.33 -36.01 -12.85
C LEU A 353 -2.19 -34.87 -13.39
N HIS A 354 -1.84 -33.62 -13.07
CA HIS A 354 -2.56 -32.46 -13.58
C HIS A 354 -2.51 -32.35 -15.11
N LEU A 355 -1.33 -32.56 -15.71
CA LEU A 355 -1.18 -32.64 -17.17
C LEU A 355 -2.07 -33.75 -17.76
N THR A 356 -2.12 -34.91 -17.11
CA THR A 356 -2.98 -36.02 -17.54
C THR A 356 -4.46 -35.65 -17.48
N GLN A 357 -4.90 -34.98 -16.41
CA GLN A 357 -6.28 -34.51 -16.24
C GLN A 357 -6.68 -33.50 -17.34
N LEU A 358 -5.78 -32.58 -17.70
CA LEU A 358 -6.02 -31.63 -18.81
C LEU A 358 -6.27 -32.36 -20.14
N TYR A 359 -5.50 -33.41 -20.43
CA TYR A 359 -5.72 -34.22 -21.63
C TYR A 359 -7.02 -35.02 -21.57
N GLU A 360 -7.32 -35.63 -20.42
CA GLU A 360 -8.52 -36.47 -20.24
C GLU A 360 -9.83 -35.69 -20.30
N ALA A 361 -9.81 -34.40 -19.92
CA ALA A 361 -10.95 -33.51 -20.05
C ALA A 361 -11.39 -33.33 -21.52
N GLN A 362 -10.44 -33.28 -22.47
CA GLN A 362 -10.72 -33.15 -23.91
C GLN A 362 -9.74 -34.00 -24.76
N PRO A 363 -9.95 -35.33 -24.87
CA PRO A 363 -8.98 -36.20 -25.53
C PRO A 363 -8.75 -35.84 -27.01
N GLY A 364 -7.51 -36.01 -27.48
CA GLY A 364 -7.10 -35.73 -28.85
C GLY A 364 -6.31 -34.43 -28.97
N GLN A 365 -6.44 -33.74 -30.11
CA GLN A 365 -5.64 -32.53 -30.39
C GLN A 365 -5.95 -31.38 -29.42
N ALA A 366 -7.20 -31.24 -28.97
CA ALA A 366 -7.61 -30.18 -28.04
C ALA A 366 -6.90 -30.30 -26.68
N GLY A 367 -7.04 -31.44 -25.99
CA GLY A 367 -6.38 -31.67 -24.70
C GLY A 367 -4.85 -31.72 -24.81
N TYR A 368 -4.30 -32.11 -25.96
CA TYR A 368 -2.86 -31.99 -26.20
C TYR A 368 -2.41 -30.52 -26.25
N MET A 369 -3.17 -29.66 -26.92
CA MET A 369 -2.90 -28.22 -26.92
C MET A 369 -3.01 -27.62 -25.51
N GLU A 370 -4.00 -28.03 -24.71
CA GLU A 370 -4.14 -27.57 -23.32
C GLU A 370 -2.92 -27.93 -22.46
N MET A 371 -2.44 -29.18 -22.56
CA MET A 371 -1.21 -29.58 -21.87
C MET A 371 -0.01 -28.71 -22.26
N LEU A 372 0.14 -28.42 -23.56
CA LEU A 372 1.24 -27.60 -24.06
C LEU A 372 1.11 -26.13 -23.63
N ARG A 373 -0.11 -25.57 -23.65
CA ARG A 373 -0.38 -24.20 -23.18
C ARG A 373 -0.07 -24.07 -21.69
N TYR A 374 -0.50 -25.03 -20.88
CA TYR A 374 -0.16 -25.07 -19.46
C TYR A 374 1.35 -25.16 -19.21
N ALA A 375 2.05 -25.97 -20.02
CA ALA A 375 3.49 -26.19 -19.88
C ALA A 375 4.35 -25.01 -20.36
N PHE A 376 3.98 -24.38 -21.48
CA PHE A 376 4.87 -23.48 -22.24
C PHE A 376 4.25 -22.13 -22.62
N GLY A 377 3.01 -21.85 -22.22
CA GLY A 377 2.36 -20.55 -22.47
C GLY A 377 3.02 -19.38 -21.74
N GLU A 378 2.91 -18.17 -22.31
CA GLU A 378 3.63 -16.99 -21.83
C GLU A 378 3.03 -16.34 -20.55
N VAL A 379 1.82 -16.72 -20.13
CA VAL A 379 1.13 -16.13 -18.95
C VAL A 379 0.33 -17.22 -18.21
N GLN A 380 0.36 -17.25 -16.87
CA GLN A 380 -0.58 -18.04 -16.05
C GLN A 380 -1.49 -17.09 -15.23
N PRO A 381 -2.70 -17.52 -14.84
CA PRO A 381 -3.96 -17.71 -15.60
C PRO A 381 -4.87 -16.44 -15.56
N PRO A 382 -6.11 -16.44 -16.15
CA PRO A 382 -6.92 -17.58 -16.61
C PRO A 382 -6.48 -18.24 -17.91
N ALA A 383 -6.78 -19.53 -18.06
CA ALA A 383 -6.27 -20.43 -19.11
C ALA A 383 -6.82 -20.17 -20.53
N ASP A 384 -7.89 -19.39 -20.66
CA ASP A 384 -8.66 -19.32 -21.90
C ASP A 384 -8.01 -18.43 -23.00
N GLU A 385 -6.99 -17.66 -22.65
CA GLU A 385 -6.32 -16.69 -23.55
C GLU A 385 -4.82 -16.95 -23.77
N VAL A 386 -4.25 -18.03 -23.22
CA VAL A 386 -2.81 -18.26 -23.26
C VAL A 386 -2.39 -18.90 -24.58
N GLU A 387 -1.68 -18.15 -25.43
CA GLU A 387 -1.13 -18.64 -26.70
C GLU A 387 0.30 -19.19 -26.54
N LEU A 388 0.65 -20.16 -27.38
CA LEU A 388 2.02 -20.65 -27.54
C LEU A 388 2.79 -19.70 -28.46
N ALA A 389 4.10 -19.54 -28.22
CA ALA A 389 4.99 -18.81 -29.12
C ALA A 389 4.82 -19.26 -30.58
N GLU A 390 4.92 -18.34 -31.53
CA GLU A 390 4.70 -18.64 -32.95
C GLU A 390 5.83 -19.49 -33.54
N TYR A 391 5.47 -20.50 -34.34
CA TYR A 391 6.40 -21.29 -35.15
C TYR A 391 6.16 -20.97 -36.62
N LYS A 392 7.20 -20.52 -37.34
CA LYS A 392 7.10 -20.03 -38.73
C LYS A 392 6.12 -18.85 -38.92
N GLY A 393 5.93 -18.01 -37.90
CA GLY A 393 5.10 -16.80 -37.96
C GLY A 393 3.59 -17.04 -37.94
N VAL A 394 3.19 -18.20 -37.41
CA VAL A 394 1.79 -18.58 -37.16
C VAL A 394 1.69 -19.30 -35.81
N ALA A 395 0.48 -19.40 -35.27
CA ALA A 395 0.21 -20.15 -34.05
C ALA A 395 0.75 -21.59 -34.15
N THR A 396 1.47 -22.03 -33.13
CA THR A 396 2.18 -23.31 -33.15
C THR A 396 1.22 -24.50 -33.13
N ASP A 397 1.31 -25.34 -34.16
CA ASP A 397 0.67 -26.65 -34.23
C ASP A 397 1.72 -27.76 -34.00
N PRO A 398 1.59 -28.60 -32.95
CA PRO A 398 2.54 -29.67 -32.66
C PRO A 398 2.61 -30.73 -33.76
N GLY A 399 1.57 -30.93 -34.56
CA GLY A 399 1.59 -31.84 -35.71
C GLY A 399 2.49 -31.36 -36.84
N VAL A 400 2.52 -30.04 -37.10
CA VAL A 400 3.42 -29.42 -38.08
C VAL A 400 4.87 -29.52 -37.61
N LEU A 401 5.10 -29.24 -36.33
CA LEU A 401 6.42 -29.37 -35.70
C LEU A 401 6.96 -30.80 -35.81
N TYR A 402 6.11 -31.80 -35.56
CA TYR A 402 6.46 -33.21 -35.69
C TYR A 402 6.76 -33.61 -37.15
N ALA A 403 5.96 -33.11 -38.11
CA ALA A 403 6.18 -33.36 -39.53
C ALA A 403 7.52 -32.78 -40.02
N ASP A 404 7.89 -31.58 -39.59
CA ASP A 404 9.16 -30.94 -39.92
C ASP A 404 10.37 -31.70 -39.34
N LEU A 405 10.23 -32.29 -38.14
CA LEU A 405 11.28 -33.10 -37.50
C LEU A 405 11.49 -34.47 -38.16
N LYS A 406 10.43 -35.11 -38.64
CA LYS A 406 10.47 -36.42 -39.31
C LYS A 406 10.66 -36.32 -40.83
N GLY A 407 10.43 -35.14 -41.40
CA GLY A 407 10.54 -34.85 -42.82
C GLY A 407 11.98 -34.94 -43.37
N GLY A 408 12.10 -34.86 -44.70
CA GLY A 408 13.40 -34.96 -45.40
C GLY A 408 14.15 -33.63 -45.58
N ASN A 409 13.57 -32.48 -45.21
CA ASN A 409 14.19 -31.17 -45.37
C ASN A 409 15.05 -30.81 -44.15
N ALA A 410 16.37 -30.74 -44.32
CA ALA A 410 17.30 -30.41 -43.25
C ALA A 410 17.09 -29.00 -42.66
N SER A 411 16.60 -28.05 -43.46
CA SER A 411 16.35 -26.68 -43.00
C SER A 411 15.16 -26.60 -42.04
N ASP A 412 14.07 -27.30 -42.36
CA ASP A 412 12.87 -27.35 -41.51
C ASP A 412 13.17 -28.10 -40.21
N ARG A 413 13.91 -29.22 -40.28
CA ARG A 413 14.35 -29.96 -39.09
C ARG A 413 15.18 -29.09 -38.15
N ASN A 414 16.19 -28.38 -38.65
CA ASN A 414 17.03 -27.52 -37.81
C ASN A 414 16.23 -26.36 -37.18
N LEU A 415 15.23 -25.83 -37.90
CA LEU A 415 14.35 -24.78 -37.38
C LEU A 415 13.44 -25.31 -36.25
N ALA A 416 12.85 -26.49 -36.43
CA ALA A 416 12.03 -27.15 -35.42
C ALA A 416 12.85 -27.51 -34.17
N GLU A 417 14.06 -28.06 -34.34
CA GLU A 417 14.98 -28.36 -33.23
C GLU A 417 15.36 -27.09 -32.46
N LYS A 418 15.64 -26.00 -33.17
CA LYS A 418 15.94 -24.71 -32.54
C LYS A 418 14.74 -24.16 -31.77
N TYR A 419 13.54 -24.17 -32.38
CA TYR A 419 12.32 -23.73 -31.72
C TYR A 419 12.03 -24.53 -30.44
N LEU A 420 12.14 -25.87 -30.49
CA LEU A 420 11.94 -26.72 -29.30
C LEU A 420 12.95 -26.43 -28.18
N SER A 421 14.21 -26.20 -28.54
CA SER A 421 15.25 -25.84 -27.58
C SER A 421 14.99 -24.48 -26.95
N ASP A 422 14.73 -23.46 -27.76
CA ASP A 422 14.59 -22.07 -27.31
C ASP A 422 13.25 -21.86 -26.57
N GLU A 423 12.16 -22.38 -27.14
CA GLU A 423 10.82 -22.16 -26.59
C GLU A 423 10.38 -23.19 -25.57
N TRP A 424 10.70 -24.47 -25.73
CA TRP A 424 10.15 -25.52 -24.85
C TRP A 424 11.22 -26.18 -23.97
N SER A 425 12.50 -25.82 -24.10
CA SER A 425 13.61 -26.47 -23.37
C SER A 425 13.61 -28.00 -23.54
N MET A 426 13.17 -28.48 -24.71
CA MET A 426 12.99 -29.90 -25.05
C MET A 426 13.82 -30.25 -26.30
N GLU A 427 14.36 -31.46 -26.36
CA GLU A 427 15.10 -31.94 -27.53
C GLU A 427 14.15 -32.53 -28.60
N GLY A 428 14.52 -32.44 -29.88
CA GLY A 428 13.72 -32.96 -30.99
C GLY A 428 13.32 -34.44 -30.89
N PRO A 429 14.22 -35.35 -30.47
CA PRO A 429 13.87 -36.76 -30.22
C PRO A 429 12.86 -36.95 -29.09
N ASP A 430 13.00 -36.19 -28.00
CA ASP A 430 12.10 -36.25 -26.83
C ASP A 430 10.69 -35.75 -27.21
N PHE A 431 10.61 -34.64 -27.93
CA PHE A 431 9.33 -34.14 -28.46
C PHE A 431 8.71 -35.17 -29.41
N SER A 432 9.50 -35.75 -30.32
CA SER A 432 8.99 -36.76 -31.26
C SER A 432 8.41 -37.97 -30.52
N ARG A 433 9.10 -38.45 -29.49
CA ARG A 433 8.65 -39.57 -28.65
C ARG A 433 7.36 -39.23 -27.91
N MET A 434 7.32 -38.05 -27.27
CA MET A 434 6.12 -37.57 -26.58
C MET A 434 4.93 -37.45 -27.54
N HIS A 435 5.12 -36.81 -28.70
CA HIS A 435 4.08 -36.64 -29.72
C HIS A 435 3.52 -37.98 -30.21
N GLU A 436 4.41 -38.93 -30.54
CA GLU A 436 4.02 -40.28 -30.96
C GLU A 436 3.16 -40.99 -29.90
N VAL A 437 3.54 -40.89 -28.62
CA VAL A 437 2.79 -41.51 -27.53
C VAL A 437 1.46 -40.81 -27.28
N VAL A 438 1.43 -39.48 -27.27
CA VAL A 438 0.20 -38.73 -26.98
C VAL A 438 -0.86 -38.98 -28.05
N MET A 439 -0.44 -39.09 -29.31
CA MET A 439 -1.32 -39.36 -30.45
C MET A 439 -1.65 -40.86 -30.63
N ASP A 440 -1.00 -41.77 -29.90
CA ASP A 440 -1.31 -43.19 -29.94
C ASP A 440 -2.52 -43.54 -29.06
N THR A 441 -3.57 -44.03 -29.71
CA THR A 441 -4.82 -44.50 -29.07
C THR A 441 -4.69 -45.87 -28.41
N LYS A 442 -3.58 -46.59 -28.63
CA LYS A 442 -3.27 -47.91 -28.06
C LYS A 442 -2.03 -47.90 -27.17
N ARG A 443 -1.65 -46.73 -26.65
CA ARG A 443 -0.51 -46.57 -25.75
C ARG A 443 -0.65 -47.38 -24.46
N THR A 444 0.47 -47.82 -23.91
CA THR A 444 0.53 -48.44 -22.58
C THR A 444 0.64 -47.37 -21.49
N PRO A 445 0.21 -47.65 -20.23
CA PRO A 445 0.41 -46.71 -19.12
C PRO A 445 1.88 -46.31 -18.92
N ALA A 446 2.80 -47.25 -19.13
CA ALA A 446 4.23 -46.97 -19.05
C ALA A 446 4.73 -46.01 -20.14
N ALA A 447 4.20 -46.11 -21.36
CA ALA A 447 4.53 -45.16 -22.43
C ALA A 447 3.95 -43.77 -22.13
N TRP A 448 2.72 -43.70 -21.60
CA TRP A 448 2.12 -42.43 -21.19
C TRP A 448 2.91 -41.74 -20.10
N ASP A 449 3.33 -42.50 -19.08
CA ASP A 449 4.17 -42.00 -17.99
C ASP A 449 5.50 -41.42 -18.51
N GLU A 450 6.16 -42.13 -19.45
CA GLU A 450 7.37 -41.66 -20.14
C GLU A 450 7.13 -40.31 -20.84
N ALA A 451 6.03 -40.17 -21.58
CA ALA A 451 5.70 -38.92 -22.28
C ALA A 451 5.42 -37.77 -21.29
N MET A 452 4.69 -38.02 -20.21
CA MET A 452 4.41 -37.01 -19.17
C MET A 452 5.68 -36.60 -18.42
N SER A 453 6.61 -37.54 -18.17
CA SER A 453 7.92 -37.22 -17.57
C SER A 453 8.77 -36.33 -18.47
N LEU A 454 8.76 -36.53 -19.79
CA LEU A 454 9.45 -35.66 -20.74
C LEU A 454 8.84 -34.26 -20.73
N LEU A 455 7.51 -34.16 -20.76
CA LEU A 455 6.78 -32.89 -20.72
C LEU A 455 7.01 -32.13 -19.41
N GLU A 456 6.88 -32.79 -18.26
CA GLU A 456 7.11 -32.18 -16.94
C GLU A 456 8.54 -31.66 -16.80
N SER A 457 9.53 -32.43 -17.26
CA SER A 457 10.94 -32.04 -17.22
C SER A 457 11.22 -30.79 -18.05
N ALA A 458 10.64 -30.72 -19.25
CA ALA A 458 10.74 -29.56 -20.13
C ALA A 458 10.01 -28.33 -19.54
N MET A 459 8.79 -28.51 -19.04
CA MET A 459 8.01 -27.47 -18.36
C MET A 459 8.77 -26.88 -17.19
N ARG A 460 9.34 -27.71 -16.31
CA ARG A 460 10.13 -27.29 -15.15
C ARG A 460 11.35 -26.45 -15.56
N LYS A 461 12.03 -26.81 -16.66
CA LYS A 461 13.14 -26.02 -17.21
C LYS A 461 12.68 -24.68 -17.76
N LYS A 462 11.62 -24.65 -18.58
CA LYS A 462 11.08 -23.42 -19.20
C LYS A 462 10.58 -22.43 -18.14
N GLN A 463 9.77 -22.91 -17.20
CA GLN A 463 9.16 -22.10 -16.14
C GLN A 463 10.12 -21.79 -14.98
N ARG A 464 11.34 -22.35 -14.99
CA ARG A 464 12.33 -22.21 -13.91
C ARG A 464 11.77 -22.55 -12.54
N LEU A 465 10.93 -23.58 -12.47
CA LEU A 465 10.31 -24.01 -11.21
C LEU A 465 11.40 -24.47 -10.24
N VAL A 466 11.50 -23.78 -9.10
CA VAL A 466 12.45 -24.13 -8.04
C VAL A 466 11.84 -25.24 -7.20
N ALA A 467 12.62 -26.30 -6.99
CA ALA A 467 12.28 -27.36 -6.04
C ALA A 467 12.14 -26.76 -4.63
N THR A 468 10.95 -26.86 -4.03
CA THR A 468 10.72 -26.40 -2.67
C THR A 468 10.69 -27.57 -1.71
N VAL A 469 11.22 -27.36 -0.50
CA VAL A 469 11.05 -28.29 0.62
C VAL A 469 9.64 -28.14 1.21
N PRO A 470 9.11 -29.17 1.89
CA PRO A 470 7.81 -29.08 2.55
C PRO A 470 7.90 -28.06 3.69
N GLN A 471 7.25 -26.92 3.47
CA GLN A 471 7.15 -25.83 4.42
C GLN A 471 5.80 -25.14 4.26
N ARG A 472 5.25 -24.66 5.37
CA ARG A 472 3.98 -23.92 5.39
C ARG A 472 4.19 -22.60 6.11
N GLU A 473 3.95 -21.49 5.42
CA GLU A 473 3.91 -20.19 6.08
C GLU A 473 2.61 -20.10 6.89
N VAL A 474 2.73 -20.11 8.21
CA VAL A 474 1.63 -19.84 9.12
C VAL A 474 1.75 -18.40 9.57
N VAL A 475 0.74 -17.62 9.18
CA VAL A 475 0.63 -16.23 9.62
C VAL A 475 -0.09 -16.23 10.97
N GLY A 476 0.58 -15.77 12.01
CA GLY A 476 0.04 -15.67 13.37
C GLY A 476 -0.83 -14.43 13.59
N LYS A 477 -0.98 -14.01 14.85
CA LYS A 477 -1.74 -12.80 15.20
C LYS A 477 -1.02 -11.52 14.77
N LEU A 478 -1.78 -10.44 14.63
CA LEU A 478 -1.27 -9.08 14.52
C LEU A 478 -1.03 -8.52 15.92
N TYR A 479 0.13 -7.92 16.15
CA TYR A 479 0.49 -7.32 17.43
C TYR A 479 0.76 -5.84 17.25
N ALA A 480 0.32 -5.01 18.19
CA ALA A 480 0.71 -3.60 18.27
C ALA A 480 1.76 -3.44 19.36
N PHE A 481 2.86 -2.78 18.98
CA PHE A 481 3.97 -2.49 19.88
C PHE A 481 4.32 -1.01 19.83
N ASP A 482 4.80 -0.49 20.96
CA ASP A 482 5.38 0.85 21.03
C ASP A 482 6.80 0.84 20.42
N ASN A 483 7.56 -0.26 20.59
CA ASN A 483 8.88 -0.48 19.97
C ASN A 483 9.04 -1.93 19.45
N PRO A 484 9.19 -2.15 18.13
CA PRO A 484 9.33 -3.49 17.55
C PRO A 484 10.69 -4.17 17.84
N GLU A 485 11.75 -3.43 18.18
CA GLU A 485 13.09 -4.01 18.40
C GLU A 485 13.22 -4.78 19.72
N GLU A 486 12.38 -4.48 20.72
CA GLU A 486 12.45 -5.12 22.04
C GLU A 486 11.96 -6.58 22.07
N GLN A 487 11.29 -7.04 21.01
CA GLN A 487 10.62 -8.37 20.96
C GLN A 487 11.25 -9.37 19.98
N LEU A 488 12.31 -8.99 19.25
CA LEU A 488 13.07 -9.90 18.38
C LEU A 488 13.91 -10.88 19.23
N GLY A 489 13.27 -11.84 19.88
CA GLY A 489 13.95 -12.91 20.63
C GLY A 489 13.16 -13.57 21.76
N THR A 490 12.01 -13.03 22.16
CA THR A 490 11.21 -13.57 23.26
C THR A 490 10.19 -14.57 22.74
N LYS A 491 10.17 -15.80 23.30
CA LYS A 491 9.02 -16.70 23.16
C LYS A 491 7.84 -15.99 23.83
N ASN A 492 6.98 -15.38 23.02
CA ASN A 492 5.92 -14.48 23.46
C ASN A 492 4.85 -15.24 24.27
N THR A 493 5.08 -15.38 25.58
CA THR A 493 4.12 -15.92 26.56
C THR A 493 3.41 -14.83 27.36
N ASP A 494 3.77 -13.56 27.17
CA ASP A 494 3.21 -12.47 27.96
C ASP A 494 1.91 -11.93 27.34
N ALA A 495 0.83 -12.08 28.11
CA ALA A 495 -0.52 -11.59 27.80
C ALA A 495 -0.66 -10.05 27.86
N SER A 496 0.44 -9.30 27.92
CA SER A 496 0.46 -7.84 28.09
C SER A 496 0.24 -7.06 26.79
N HIS A 497 0.43 -7.70 25.62
CA HIS A 497 0.25 -7.04 24.32
C HIS A 497 -1.09 -7.42 23.68
N GLN A 498 -1.84 -6.40 23.24
CA GLN A 498 -3.08 -6.59 22.49
C GLN A 498 -2.76 -7.26 21.15
N ALA A 499 -3.23 -8.49 20.97
CA ALA A 499 -3.01 -9.30 19.78
C ALA A 499 -4.35 -9.55 19.07
N TRP A 500 -4.46 -9.15 17.80
CA TRP A 500 -5.66 -9.34 16.99
C TRP A 500 -5.53 -10.56 16.07
N PRO A 501 -6.58 -11.36 15.91
CA PRO A 501 -6.61 -12.39 14.87
C PRO A 501 -6.55 -11.73 13.48
N LEU A 502 -5.95 -12.43 12.52
CA LEU A 502 -5.99 -12.01 11.11
C LEU A 502 -7.25 -12.54 10.43
N PHE A 503 -7.74 -11.77 9.45
CA PHE A 503 -8.87 -12.17 8.62
C PHE A 503 -8.55 -13.46 7.84
N GLY A 504 -9.46 -14.44 7.88
CA GLY A 504 -9.37 -15.67 7.06
C GLY A 504 -8.53 -16.84 7.63
N GLN A 505 -8.21 -16.87 8.93
CA GLN A 505 -7.60 -18.07 9.53
C GLN A 505 -8.64 -19.21 9.64
N GLU A 506 -8.31 -20.40 9.10
CA GLU A 506 -9.19 -21.58 9.02
C GLU A 506 -9.67 -22.13 10.38
N ASN A 507 -9.08 -21.70 11.50
CA ASN A 507 -9.31 -22.29 12.83
C ASN A 507 -10.16 -21.44 13.79
N ASN A 508 -10.86 -20.43 13.28
CA ASN A 508 -11.88 -19.74 14.07
C ASN A 508 -13.26 -20.22 13.62
N ASP A 509 -14.04 -20.79 14.54
CA ASP A 509 -15.53 -20.90 14.46
C ASP A 509 -16.22 -19.54 14.27
N TYR A 510 -15.43 -18.47 14.16
CA TYR A 510 -15.82 -17.10 13.92
C TYR A 510 -15.66 -16.81 12.42
N MET A 511 -16.75 -16.94 11.64
CA MET A 511 -16.81 -16.32 10.33
C MET A 511 -16.77 -14.80 10.52
N PRO A 512 -15.71 -14.10 10.06
CA PRO A 512 -15.64 -12.66 10.24
C PRO A 512 -16.74 -11.99 9.41
N THR A 513 -17.50 -11.11 10.07
CA THR A 513 -18.47 -10.24 9.39
C THR A 513 -17.72 -9.30 8.47
N LEU A 514 -17.83 -9.52 7.15
CA LEU A 514 -17.20 -8.67 6.14
C LEU A 514 -18.06 -7.43 5.92
N GLY A 515 -17.45 -6.26 5.79
CA GLY A 515 -18.21 -5.03 5.59
C GLY A 515 -17.34 -3.84 5.25
N PHE A 516 -17.97 -2.71 5.01
CA PHE A 516 -17.29 -1.44 4.81
C PHE A 516 -18.04 -0.32 5.54
N ARG A 517 -17.33 0.79 5.76
CA ARG A 517 -17.84 1.98 6.42
C ARG A 517 -17.67 3.18 5.50
N ILE A 518 -18.75 3.93 5.29
CA ILE A 518 -18.73 5.15 4.49
C ILE A 518 -18.91 6.34 5.43
N ARG A 519 -17.95 7.26 5.44
CA ARG A 519 -18.03 8.52 6.19
C ARG A 519 -18.35 9.65 5.23
N SER A 520 -19.52 10.28 5.37
CA SER A 520 -19.94 11.34 4.46
C SER A 520 -20.82 12.38 5.15
N PRO A 521 -20.53 13.68 4.97
CA PRO A 521 -21.38 14.74 5.52
C PRO A 521 -22.75 14.79 4.84
N LEU A 522 -22.94 14.17 3.66
CA LEU A 522 -24.24 14.07 3.01
C LEU A 522 -25.28 13.36 3.89
N MET A 523 -24.83 12.49 4.81
CA MET A 523 -25.67 11.72 5.71
C MET A 523 -26.09 12.47 6.97
N ALA A 524 -25.67 13.73 7.15
CA ALA A 524 -26.10 14.56 8.27
C ALA A 524 -27.55 15.04 8.08
N LEU A 525 -28.54 14.19 8.35
CA LEU A 525 -29.96 14.44 8.04
C LEU A 525 -30.75 14.79 9.30
N SER A 526 -31.21 16.04 9.45
CA SER A 526 -31.75 16.51 10.72
C SER A 526 -33.16 16.03 11.01
N GLY A 527 -33.98 15.83 9.97
CA GLY A 527 -35.38 15.45 10.08
C GLY A 527 -36.06 15.34 8.71
N GLY A 528 -37.40 15.32 8.72
CA GLY A 528 -38.19 15.07 7.51
C GLY A 528 -38.14 13.60 7.07
N ARG A 529 -38.78 13.31 5.94
CA ARG A 529 -38.67 12.00 5.27
C ARG A 529 -37.38 11.98 4.47
N ARG A 530 -36.51 11.03 4.76
CA ARG A 530 -35.16 10.96 4.22
C ARG A 530 -34.96 9.64 3.49
N VAL A 531 -34.42 9.71 2.29
CA VAL A 531 -34.03 8.54 1.50
C VAL A 531 -32.57 8.71 1.14
N LEU A 532 -31.74 7.75 1.55
CA LEU A 532 -30.34 7.67 1.16
C LEU A 532 -30.19 6.51 0.17
N ASN A 533 -29.71 6.80 -1.04
CA ASN A 533 -29.42 5.81 -2.06
C ASN A 533 -27.91 5.61 -2.16
N LEU A 534 -27.44 4.39 -1.93
CA LEU A 534 -26.06 3.99 -2.14
C LEU A 534 -25.97 3.12 -3.40
N TYR A 535 -25.28 3.61 -4.41
CA TYR A 535 -25.02 2.91 -5.67
C TYR A 535 -23.61 2.34 -5.67
N LEU A 536 -23.47 1.05 -5.95
CA LEU A 536 -22.20 0.34 -6.11
C LEU A 536 -22.17 -0.34 -7.47
N SER A 537 -21.51 0.29 -8.44
CA SER A 537 -21.29 -0.31 -9.77
C SER A 537 -20.21 -1.37 -9.69
N LEU A 538 -20.46 -2.54 -10.29
CA LEU A 538 -19.55 -3.68 -10.27
C LEU A 538 -18.87 -3.88 -11.62
N GLU A 539 -17.59 -4.23 -11.60
CA GLU A 539 -16.78 -4.46 -12.81
C GLU A 539 -17.20 -5.77 -13.50
N ARG A 540 -17.73 -5.68 -14.74
CA ARG A 540 -18.28 -6.84 -15.47
C ARG A 540 -17.31 -8.02 -15.59
N SER A 541 -16.02 -7.75 -15.80
CA SER A 541 -14.94 -8.74 -15.91
C SER A 541 -14.79 -9.62 -14.66
N THR A 542 -15.31 -9.17 -13.52
CA THR A 542 -15.24 -9.87 -12.22
C THR A 542 -16.51 -10.63 -11.86
N LEU A 543 -17.58 -10.48 -12.66
CA LEU A 543 -18.88 -11.09 -12.39
C LEU A 543 -19.01 -12.40 -13.16
N THR A 544 -18.89 -13.52 -12.45
CA THR A 544 -19.18 -14.85 -13.01
C THR A 544 -20.70 -15.10 -13.07
N GLU A 545 -21.15 -16.06 -13.87
CA GLU A 545 -22.58 -16.45 -13.92
C GLU A 545 -23.15 -16.77 -12.52
N PRO A 546 -22.47 -17.56 -11.65
CA PRO A 546 -22.91 -17.76 -10.26
C PRO A 546 -23.01 -16.46 -9.45
N THR A 547 -22.15 -15.48 -9.72
CA THR A 547 -22.18 -14.18 -9.04
C THR A 547 -23.42 -13.38 -9.45
N LEU A 548 -23.75 -13.34 -10.74
CA LEU A 548 -24.92 -12.64 -11.25
C LEU A 548 -26.21 -13.27 -10.71
N GLU A 549 -26.32 -14.60 -10.80
CA GLU A 549 -27.48 -15.33 -10.28
C GLU A 549 -27.68 -15.08 -8.77
N LEU A 550 -26.58 -15.06 -8.00
CA LEU A 550 -26.61 -14.71 -6.57
C LEU A 550 -27.15 -13.30 -6.34
N LEU A 551 -26.60 -12.28 -7.02
CA LEU A 551 -27.00 -10.88 -6.85
C LEU A 551 -28.45 -10.62 -7.24
N GLU A 552 -28.97 -11.32 -8.25
CA GLU A 552 -30.38 -11.27 -8.64
C GLU A 552 -31.30 -11.92 -7.60
N GLN A 553 -30.93 -13.11 -7.12
CA GLN A 553 -31.73 -13.84 -6.15
C GLN A 553 -31.80 -13.11 -4.81
N LEU A 554 -30.75 -12.37 -4.43
CA LEU A 554 -30.75 -11.51 -3.23
C LEU A 554 -31.87 -10.46 -3.26
N GLY A 555 -32.20 -9.92 -4.44
CA GLY A 555 -33.31 -8.97 -4.58
C GLY A 555 -34.70 -9.59 -4.39
N LYS A 556 -34.80 -10.91 -4.33
CA LYS A 556 -36.06 -11.65 -4.12
C LYS A 556 -36.24 -12.11 -2.66
N GLU A 557 -35.21 -11.96 -1.82
CA GLU A 557 -35.30 -12.28 -0.39
C GLU A 557 -36.08 -11.22 0.38
N GLU A 558 -36.88 -11.64 1.37
CA GLU A 558 -37.58 -10.70 2.26
C GLU A 558 -36.61 -10.00 3.23
N THR A 559 -35.54 -10.69 3.62
CA THR A 559 -34.48 -10.17 4.48
C THR A 559 -33.15 -10.28 3.78
N LEU A 560 -32.39 -9.20 3.78
CA LEU A 560 -31.06 -9.18 3.18
C LEU A 560 -30.02 -9.77 4.15
N PRO A 561 -28.95 -10.42 3.65
CA PRO A 561 -27.82 -10.88 4.45
C PRO A 561 -26.91 -9.71 4.89
N ILE A 562 -27.49 -8.55 5.16
CA ILE A 562 -26.78 -7.29 5.41
C ILE A 562 -27.34 -6.64 6.67
N GLU A 563 -26.46 -6.39 7.63
CA GLU A 563 -26.70 -5.47 8.74
C GLU A 563 -26.18 -4.09 8.35
N SER A 564 -27.03 -3.06 8.44
CA SER A 564 -26.64 -1.72 8.03
C SER A 564 -27.39 -0.63 8.79
N ALA A 565 -26.64 0.38 9.24
CA ALA A 565 -27.14 1.50 10.02
C ALA A 565 -26.21 2.71 9.88
N VAL A 566 -26.74 3.91 10.10
CA VAL A 566 -25.93 5.13 10.18
C VAL A 566 -25.54 5.37 11.62
N TRP A 567 -24.24 5.52 11.87
CA TRP A 567 -23.68 5.87 13.16
C TRP A 567 -23.49 7.36 13.29
N VAL A 568 -24.06 7.90 14.36
CA VAL A 568 -24.08 9.32 14.68
C VAL A 568 -24.32 9.48 16.17
N ASN A 569 -23.73 10.49 16.81
CA ASN A 569 -23.94 10.78 18.24
C ASN A 569 -23.72 9.57 19.16
N GLU A 570 -22.72 8.74 18.85
CA GLU A 570 -22.39 7.49 19.57
C GLU A 570 -23.48 6.40 19.54
N GLU A 571 -24.48 6.52 18.65
CA GLU A 571 -25.57 5.57 18.48
C GLU A 571 -25.67 5.06 17.04
N MET A 572 -26.15 3.82 16.87
CA MET A 572 -26.54 3.28 15.56
C MET A 572 -28.01 3.55 15.30
N VAL A 573 -28.28 4.25 14.20
CA VAL A 573 -29.63 4.53 13.73
C VAL A 573 -29.92 3.67 12.48
N PRO A 574 -30.66 2.55 12.63
CA PRO A 574 -31.06 1.74 11.49
C PRO A 574 -32.13 2.46 10.66
N PRO A 575 -32.21 2.19 9.34
CA PRO A 575 -33.35 2.64 8.54
C PRO A 575 -34.62 1.91 8.98
N ASN A 576 -35.79 2.50 8.72
CA ASN A 576 -37.07 1.81 8.96
C ASN A 576 -37.39 0.80 7.85
N LYS A 577 -36.83 1.01 6.68
CA LYS A 577 -36.93 0.13 5.52
C LYS A 577 -35.65 0.23 4.70
N LEU A 578 -35.10 -0.92 4.34
CA LEU A 578 -33.96 -1.06 3.44
C LEU A 578 -34.43 -1.80 2.18
N GLU A 579 -34.26 -1.19 1.02
CA GLU A 579 -34.56 -1.82 -0.27
C GLU A 579 -33.26 -2.11 -1.02
N TYR A 580 -33.22 -3.25 -1.71
CA TYR A 580 -32.11 -3.66 -2.56
C TYR A 580 -32.61 -3.84 -3.99
N THR A 581 -31.83 -3.32 -4.94
CA THR A 581 -32.00 -3.63 -6.36
C THR A 581 -30.64 -3.91 -6.98
N PHE A 582 -30.61 -4.78 -7.99
CA PHE A 582 -29.43 -5.06 -8.79
C PHE A 582 -29.77 -4.82 -10.26
N ALA A 583 -29.38 -3.66 -10.78
CA ALA A 583 -29.71 -3.22 -12.12
C ALA A 583 -28.72 -2.17 -12.64
N ASN A 584 -28.73 -1.90 -13.94
CA ASN A 584 -28.02 -0.75 -14.49
C ASN A 584 -28.75 0.55 -14.09
N GLN A 585 -28.02 1.53 -13.56
CA GLN A 585 -28.58 2.79 -13.07
C GLN A 585 -28.01 3.99 -13.81
N VAL A 586 -28.85 5.00 -14.07
CA VAL A 586 -28.47 6.26 -14.72
C VAL A 586 -28.94 7.41 -13.85
N LEU A 587 -28.00 8.22 -13.34
CA LEU A 587 -28.27 9.28 -12.36
C LEU A 587 -28.18 10.69 -12.96
N GLY A 588 -28.05 10.81 -14.28
CA GLY A 588 -27.91 12.09 -14.96
C GLY A 588 -28.67 12.18 -16.28
N LYS A 589 -28.44 13.27 -17.01
CA LYS A 589 -29.15 13.57 -18.26
C LYS A 589 -28.33 13.14 -19.46
N GLU A 590 -29.02 12.60 -20.46
CA GLU A 590 -28.47 12.30 -21.77
C GLU A 590 -27.83 13.57 -22.37
N ILE A 591 -26.58 13.44 -22.84
CA ILE A 591 -25.85 14.57 -23.46
C ILE A 591 -25.99 14.56 -24.98
N ASP A 592 -26.25 13.40 -25.59
CA ASP A 592 -26.44 13.24 -27.03
C ASP A 592 -27.13 11.90 -27.37
N ARG A 593 -27.65 11.78 -28.60
CA ARG A 593 -28.27 10.54 -29.11
C ARG A 593 -27.69 10.16 -30.47
N TRP A 594 -27.24 8.91 -30.60
CA TRP A 594 -26.59 8.41 -31.81
C TRP A 594 -27.41 7.33 -32.50
N SER A 595 -27.31 7.25 -33.83
CA SER A 595 -27.86 6.13 -34.60
C SER A 595 -26.78 5.07 -34.86
N MET A 596 -27.14 3.80 -34.88
CA MET A 596 -26.18 2.69 -34.89
C MET A 596 -26.62 1.55 -35.80
N GLN A 597 -25.64 0.93 -36.49
CA GLN A 597 -25.77 -0.37 -37.13
C GLN A 597 -24.60 -1.28 -36.72
N GLU A 598 -24.90 -2.47 -36.23
CA GLU A 598 -23.88 -3.48 -35.92
C GLU A 598 -23.55 -4.29 -37.19
N LYS A 599 -22.26 -4.44 -37.50
CA LYS A 599 -21.79 -5.25 -38.62
C LYS A 599 -20.40 -5.82 -38.33
N ASP A 600 -20.25 -7.14 -38.47
CA ASP A 600 -18.98 -7.86 -38.30
C ASP A 600 -18.27 -7.61 -36.94
N GLY A 601 -19.05 -7.48 -35.84
CA GLY A 601 -18.52 -7.21 -34.49
C GLY A 601 -18.03 -5.77 -34.28
N LEU A 602 -18.39 -4.85 -35.18
CA LEU A 602 -18.12 -3.42 -35.09
C LEU A 602 -19.43 -2.64 -35.05
N LEU A 603 -19.46 -1.56 -34.27
CA LEU A 603 -20.56 -0.61 -34.27
C LEU A 603 -20.28 0.49 -35.28
N ILE A 604 -21.19 0.68 -36.23
CA ILE A 604 -21.17 1.77 -37.21
C ILE A 604 -22.13 2.85 -36.75
N ILE A 605 -21.61 4.03 -36.40
CA ILE A 605 -22.41 5.17 -35.95
C ILE A 605 -22.85 6.03 -37.15
N GLY A 606 -24.15 6.23 -37.32
CA GLY A 606 -24.76 7.07 -38.34
C GLY A 606 -25.18 8.46 -37.84
N ASP A 607 -25.25 9.44 -38.75
CA ASP A 607 -25.77 10.81 -38.55
C ASP A 607 -25.02 11.76 -37.58
N THR A 608 -23.83 11.39 -37.10
CA THR A 608 -22.97 12.26 -36.28
C THR A 608 -21.64 12.56 -36.99
N ASP A 609 -21.13 13.80 -36.89
CA ASP A 609 -19.83 14.19 -37.45
C ASP A 609 -18.71 13.34 -36.81
N GLY A 610 -17.85 12.73 -37.63
CA GLY A 610 -16.75 11.89 -37.16
C GLY A 610 -15.78 12.63 -36.23
N ALA A 611 -15.66 13.96 -36.35
CA ALA A 611 -14.87 14.78 -35.44
C ALA A 611 -15.47 14.85 -34.01
N VAL A 612 -16.81 14.81 -33.88
CA VAL A 612 -17.50 14.79 -32.58
C VAL A 612 -17.27 13.45 -31.89
N ILE A 613 -17.43 12.35 -32.63
CA ILE A 613 -17.16 10.99 -32.12
C ILE A 613 -15.72 10.91 -31.61
N GLN A 614 -14.74 11.35 -32.41
CA GLN A 614 -13.32 11.35 -32.01
C GLN A 614 -13.04 12.13 -30.73
N SER A 615 -13.74 13.26 -30.52
CA SER A 615 -13.57 14.08 -29.30
C SER A 615 -14.14 13.43 -28.03
N GLN A 616 -15.04 12.46 -28.17
CA GLN A 616 -15.77 11.79 -27.10
C GLN A 616 -15.27 10.35 -26.82
N LEU A 617 -14.38 9.80 -27.65
CA LEU A 617 -13.81 8.46 -27.46
C LEU A 617 -13.14 8.31 -26.07
N GLY A 618 -13.48 7.21 -25.38
CA GLY A 618 -13.01 6.90 -24.03
C GLY A 618 -13.56 7.82 -22.93
N ARG A 619 -14.37 8.83 -23.29
CA ARG A 619 -14.92 9.87 -22.39
C ARG A 619 -16.43 9.79 -22.19
N VAL A 620 -17.10 8.85 -22.85
CA VAL A 620 -18.55 8.63 -22.75
C VAL A 620 -18.85 7.15 -22.61
N VAL A 621 -20.01 6.87 -22.03
CA VAL A 621 -20.65 5.55 -21.99
C VAL A 621 -21.94 5.66 -22.78
N VAL A 622 -22.29 4.60 -23.50
CA VAL A 622 -23.44 4.60 -24.39
C VAL A 622 -24.37 3.45 -24.06
N LEU A 623 -25.66 3.74 -24.04
CA LEU A 623 -26.72 2.84 -23.65
C LEU A 623 -27.56 2.49 -24.88
N ASP A 624 -27.75 1.20 -25.14
CA ASP A 624 -28.64 0.70 -26.19
C ASP A 624 -29.69 -0.27 -25.64
N ALA A 625 -30.46 -0.92 -26.52
CA ALA A 625 -31.49 -1.87 -26.12
C ALA A 625 -30.95 -3.21 -25.55
N SER A 626 -29.63 -3.44 -25.61
CA SER A 626 -28.94 -4.65 -25.16
C SER A 626 -28.14 -4.45 -23.87
N GLY A 627 -27.65 -3.24 -23.58
CA GLY A 627 -26.90 -2.99 -22.35
C GLY A 627 -26.12 -1.67 -22.31
N VAL A 628 -25.07 -1.67 -21.50
CA VAL A 628 -24.18 -0.53 -21.27
C VAL A 628 -22.83 -0.79 -21.93
N LEU A 629 -22.43 0.08 -22.85
CA LEU A 629 -21.22 -0.08 -23.65
C LEU A 629 -20.24 1.07 -23.41
N ARG A 630 -18.95 0.74 -23.29
CA ARG A 630 -17.85 1.71 -23.37
C ARG A 630 -17.28 1.74 -24.77
N ILE A 631 -16.86 2.93 -25.19
CA ILE A 631 -16.26 3.16 -26.51
C ILE A 631 -14.79 3.55 -26.33
N PRO A 632 -13.86 2.59 -26.23
CA PRO A 632 -12.47 2.86 -25.84
C PRO A 632 -11.61 3.50 -26.94
N GLN A 633 -11.78 3.15 -28.23
CA GLN A 633 -10.97 3.70 -29.33
C GLN A 633 -11.53 3.42 -30.75
N GLU A 634 -11.29 4.32 -31.72
CA GLU A 634 -11.60 4.14 -33.15
C GLU A 634 -10.69 3.10 -33.80
N VAL A 635 -11.23 2.21 -34.65
CA VAL A 635 -10.44 1.18 -35.34
C VAL A 635 -10.10 1.57 -36.78
N ASP A 636 -10.95 2.34 -37.47
CA ASP A 636 -10.69 2.72 -38.86
C ASP A 636 -11.43 3.99 -39.31
N LYS A 637 -10.96 4.62 -40.40
CA LYS A 637 -11.36 5.96 -40.92
C LYS A 637 -12.84 6.12 -41.38
N ALA A 638 -13.75 5.24 -40.97
CA ALA A 638 -15.11 5.13 -41.49
C ALA A 638 -16.20 4.96 -40.40
N ASN A 639 -16.07 5.66 -39.25
CA ASN A 639 -17.05 5.64 -38.15
C ASN A 639 -17.34 4.23 -37.57
N SER A 640 -16.41 3.28 -37.72
CA SER A 640 -16.51 1.92 -37.17
C SER A 640 -15.73 1.82 -35.86
N ILE A 641 -16.40 1.40 -34.79
CA ILE A 641 -15.83 1.42 -33.44
C ILE A 641 -15.93 0.04 -32.78
N ARG A 642 -14.86 -0.33 -32.05
CA ARG A 642 -14.89 -1.44 -31.09
C ARG A 642 -15.49 -0.94 -29.78
N TYR A 643 -16.33 -1.75 -29.18
CA TYR A 643 -16.92 -1.48 -27.88
C TYR A 643 -16.48 -2.51 -26.86
N GLU A 644 -16.57 -2.12 -25.60
CA GLU A 644 -16.42 -3.00 -24.45
C GLU A 644 -17.77 -3.04 -23.73
N GLU A 645 -18.27 -4.23 -23.46
CA GLU A 645 -19.54 -4.41 -22.76
C GLU A 645 -19.32 -4.24 -21.25
N LEU A 646 -19.90 -3.19 -20.68
CA LEU A 646 -19.81 -2.88 -19.26
C LEU A 646 -20.96 -3.49 -18.46
N GLY A 647 -22.08 -3.82 -19.09
CA GLY A 647 -23.22 -4.47 -18.43
C GLY A 647 -24.21 -5.05 -19.43
N VAL A 648 -24.71 -6.26 -19.14
CA VAL A 648 -25.73 -6.97 -19.93
C VAL A 648 -27.09 -6.76 -19.26
N LEU A 649 -28.18 -6.66 -20.04
CA LEU A 649 -29.53 -6.67 -19.49
C LEU A 649 -29.90 -8.03 -18.88
N LEU A 650 -30.24 -8.00 -17.60
CA LEU A 650 -31.14 -8.98 -16.99
C LEU A 650 -32.56 -8.43 -17.18
N GLN A 651 -33.47 -9.24 -17.70
CA GLN A 651 -34.74 -8.81 -18.28
C GLN A 651 -35.55 -7.87 -17.36
N GLU A 652 -35.96 -6.74 -17.93
CA GLU A 652 -36.93 -5.77 -17.40
C GLU A 652 -36.52 -5.00 -16.13
N GLU A 653 -35.76 -3.91 -16.27
CA GLU A 653 -35.82 -2.69 -15.43
C GLU A 653 -34.69 -1.73 -15.85
N PHE A 654 -34.89 -1.05 -16.98
CA PHE A 654 -34.06 0.10 -17.34
C PHE A 654 -34.74 1.38 -16.83
N PRO A 655 -34.02 2.42 -16.37
CA PRO A 655 -34.66 3.71 -16.13
C PRO A 655 -35.41 4.15 -17.40
N ALA A 656 -36.67 4.54 -17.25
CA ALA A 656 -37.50 4.97 -18.36
C ALA A 656 -36.90 6.24 -18.97
N LEU A 657 -36.08 6.09 -20.00
CA LEU A 657 -35.57 7.20 -20.80
C LEU A 657 -36.74 7.88 -21.50
N ASP A 658 -36.74 9.21 -21.53
CA ASP A 658 -37.74 10.01 -22.22
C ASP A 658 -37.08 10.89 -23.30
N PRO A 659 -37.24 10.58 -24.60
CA PRO A 659 -38.04 9.48 -25.16
C PRO A 659 -37.34 8.11 -25.05
N PRO A 660 -38.10 6.99 -25.01
CA PRO A 660 -37.53 5.65 -24.90
C PRO A 660 -36.62 5.31 -26.08
N LEU A 661 -35.63 4.43 -25.85
CA LEU A 661 -34.72 3.97 -26.88
C LEU A 661 -35.45 3.11 -27.92
N SER A 662 -35.16 3.37 -29.20
CA SER A 662 -35.62 2.56 -30.33
C SER A 662 -34.51 1.64 -30.83
N ALA A 663 -34.85 0.55 -31.53
CA ALA A 663 -33.85 -0.34 -32.11
C ALA A 663 -32.93 0.43 -33.10
N GLY A 664 -31.62 0.37 -32.89
CA GLY A 664 -30.63 1.11 -33.68
C GLY A 664 -30.39 2.55 -33.24
N THR A 665 -30.84 2.95 -32.04
CA THR A 665 -30.48 4.22 -31.40
C THR A 665 -29.77 3.97 -30.07
N MET A 666 -28.82 4.83 -29.73
CA MET A 666 -28.11 4.77 -28.45
C MET A 666 -28.11 6.14 -27.77
N ALA A 667 -28.28 6.16 -26.45
CA ALA A 667 -28.21 7.36 -25.64
C ALA A 667 -26.80 7.51 -25.04
N VAL A 668 -26.24 8.71 -25.09
CA VAL A 668 -24.86 9.01 -24.69
C VAL A 668 -24.86 9.72 -23.36
N PHE A 669 -24.02 9.25 -22.45
CA PHE A 669 -23.87 9.80 -21.10
C PHE A 669 -22.39 9.98 -20.72
N PRO A 670 -22.09 10.94 -19.85
CA PRO A 670 -20.82 10.96 -19.13
C PRO A 670 -20.65 9.67 -18.29
N PRO A 671 -19.45 9.08 -18.22
CA PRO A 671 -19.22 7.81 -17.51
C PRO A 671 -19.64 7.86 -16.05
N GLU A 672 -19.42 8.99 -15.37
CA GLU A 672 -19.75 9.18 -13.96
C GLU A 672 -21.26 9.13 -13.65
N GLN A 673 -22.12 9.24 -14.67
CA GLN A 673 -23.58 9.22 -14.52
C GLN A 673 -24.18 7.83 -14.72
N VAL A 674 -23.40 6.84 -15.17
CA VAL A 674 -23.86 5.50 -15.51
C VAL A 674 -23.21 4.47 -14.59
N PHE A 675 -24.03 3.68 -13.91
CA PHE A 675 -23.60 2.64 -12.99
C PHE A 675 -24.04 1.30 -13.56
N ALA A 676 -23.12 0.59 -14.19
CA ALA A 676 -23.38 -0.73 -14.75
C ALA A 676 -23.33 -1.81 -13.66
N ASN A 677 -24.15 -2.86 -13.79
CA ASN A 677 -24.29 -3.96 -12.83
C ASN A 677 -24.35 -3.44 -11.38
N ALA A 678 -25.20 -2.47 -11.12
CA ALA A 678 -25.13 -1.71 -9.87
C ALA A 678 -26.00 -2.34 -8.80
N ILE A 679 -25.42 -2.53 -7.61
CA ILE A 679 -26.20 -2.73 -6.39
C ILE A 679 -26.65 -1.36 -5.92
N CYS A 680 -27.96 -1.17 -5.77
CA CYS A 680 -28.55 0.01 -5.16
C CYS A 680 -29.21 -0.36 -3.84
N LEU A 681 -28.76 0.27 -2.76
CA LEU A 681 -29.32 0.15 -1.42
C LEU A 681 -30.03 1.44 -1.06
N GLN A 682 -31.35 1.37 -0.85
CA GLN A 682 -32.17 2.53 -0.51
C GLN A 682 -32.59 2.47 0.96
N TYR A 683 -32.08 3.41 1.73
CA TYR A 683 -32.30 3.54 3.17
C TYR A 683 -33.39 4.56 3.40
N HIS A 684 -34.54 4.10 3.88
CA HIS A 684 -35.66 4.97 4.21
C HIS A 684 -35.62 5.30 5.71
N TYR A 685 -35.78 6.58 6.01
CA TYR A 685 -36.04 7.09 7.35
C TYR A 685 -37.28 7.99 7.28
N GLY A 686 -38.34 7.58 7.94
CA GLY A 686 -39.56 8.37 8.05
C GLY A 686 -39.43 9.58 9.00
N LEU A 687 -40.59 10.02 9.50
CA LEU A 687 -40.71 11.18 10.38
C LEU A 687 -40.44 10.86 11.86
N GLU A 688 -40.48 9.58 12.26
CA GLU A 688 -40.36 9.17 13.67
C GLU A 688 -38.91 8.74 14.02
N GLU A 689 -38.09 8.48 13.01
CA GLU A 689 -36.72 8.03 13.11
C GLU A 689 -35.83 9.19 13.56
N PRO A 690 -34.84 8.94 14.44
CA PRO A 690 -34.07 10.01 15.06
C PRO A 690 -33.23 10.77 14.05
N SER A 691 -32.76 11.94 14.48
CA SER A 691 -31.88 12.79 13.68
C SER A 691 -30.58 12.05 13.34
N LEU A 692 -30.17 12.11 12.07
CA LEU A 692 -28.85 11.70 11.62
C LEU A 692 -27.86 12.88 11.61
N PHE A 693 -28.26 14.03 12.15
CA PHE A 693 -27.42 15.21 12.22
C PHE A 693 -26.53 15.16 13.48
N PRO A 694 -25.21 15.37 13.34
CA PRO A 694 -24.30 15.28 14.46
C PRO A 694 -24.47 16.47 15.42
N GLU A 695 -24.44 16.20 16.73
CA GLU A 695 -24.45 17.26 17.76
C GLU A 695 -23.14 18.05 17.78
N ASP A 696 -22.01 17.36 17.59
CA ASP A 696 -20.72 17.98 17.33
C ASP A 696 -20.63 18.40 15.86
N THR A 697 -20.53 19.72 15.63
CA THR A 697 -20.41 20.33 14.30
C THR A 697 -19.18 19.88 13.49
N GLN A 698 -18.20 19.22 14.13
CA GLN A 698 -17.05 18.60 13.46
C GLN A 698 -17.21 17.10 13.20
N ALA A 699 -18.18 16.43 13.83
CA ALA A 699 -18.41 15.01 13.59
C ALA A 699 -19.08 14.79 12.22
N ILE A 700 -18.72 13.68 11.57
CA ILE A 700 -19.28 13.28 10.27
C ILE A 700 -19.95 11.93 10.45
N PRO A 701 -21.24 11.78 10.08
CA PRO A 701 -21.95 10.51 10.19
C PRO A 701 -21.31 9.40 9.35
N GLU A 702 -21.48 8.16 9.81
CA GLU A 702 -20.80 7.00 9.26
C GLU A 702 -21.79 5.85 8.98
N LEU A 703 -22.03 5.52 7.72
CA LEU A 703 -22.84 4.37 7.32
C LEU A 703 -22.00 3.10 7.46
N PHE A 704 -22.51 2.17 8.25
CA PHE A 704 -21.97 0.82 8.37
C PHE A 704 -22.75 -0.14 7.49
N LEU A 705 -22.05 -1.03 6.80
CA LEU A 705 -22.64 -2.14 6.08
C LEU A 705 -21.79 -3.38 6.34
N THR A 706 -22.41 -4.41 6.88
CA THR A 706 -21.79 -5.69 7.22
C THR A 706 -22.62 -6.85 6.71
N PHE A 707 -21.99 -7.87 6.16
CA PHE A 707 -22.66 -9.08 5.69
C PHE A 707 -22.80 -10.08 6.84
N ASP A 708 -24.01 -10.58 7.08
CA ASP A 708 -24.24 -11.65 8.05
C ASP A 708 -23.76 -12.99 7.47
N PRO A 709 -22.69 -13.60 8.02
CA PRO A 709 -22.20 -14.89 7.53
C PRO A 709 -23.10 -16.06 7.94
N HIS A 710 -24.05 -15.86 8.85
CA HIS A 710 -24.99 -16.89 9.31
C HIS A 710 -26.37 -16.77 8.67
N PHE A 711 -26.54 -15.87 7.69
CA PHE A 711 -27.79 -15.70 6.97
C PHE A 711 -28.28 -17.04 6.39
N THR A 712 -29.55 -17.35 6.63
CA THR A 712 -30.21 -18.53 6.08
C THR A 712 -31.17 -18.09 4.98
N PRO A 713 -30.79 -18.23 3.69
CA PRO A 713 -31.64 -17.82 2.58
C PRO A 713 -32.96 -18.59 2.55
N THR A 714 -34.03 -17.91 2.18
CA THR A 714 -35.37 -18.52 2.06
C THR A 714 -35.68 -19.00 0.65
N ASN A 715 -35.14 -18.35 -0.38
CA ASN A 715 -35.37 -18.67 -1.79
C ASN A 715 -34.19 -19.37 -2.49
N PHE A 716 -33.07 -19.60 -1.79
CA PHE A 716 -31.92 -20.31 -2.35
C PHE A 716 -31.98 -21.81 -2.05
N SER A 717 -31.51 -22.62 -3.00
CA SER A 717 -31.43 -24.08 -2.83
C SER A 717 -30.15 -24.56 -2.11
N TRP A 718 -29.15 -23.67 -1.93
CA TRP A 718 -27.83 -23.96 -1.38
C TRP A 718 -27.57 -23.11 -0.12
N PRO A 719 -26.76 -23.58 0.85
CA PRO A 719 -26.43 -22.81 2.04
C PRO A 719 -25.59 -21.56 1.71
N TRP A 720 -25.87 -20.44 2.39
CA TRP A 720 -25.19 -19.15 2.22
C TRP A 720 -23.66 -19.23 2.27
N SER A 721 -23.12 -20.05 3.18
CA SER A 721 -21.68 -20.27 3.32
C SER A 721 -21.01 -20.86 2.07
N GLY A 722 -21.75 -21.64 1.27
CA GLY A 722 -21.29 -22.16 -0.01
C GLY A 722 -21.34 -21.15 -1.16
N MET A 723 -22.03 -20.01 -0.97
CA MET A 723 -22.23 -18.97 -1.98
C MET A 723 -21.26 -17.80 -1.82
N LEU A 724 -20.76 -17.54 -0.60
CA LEU A 724 -19.76 -16.49 -0.33
C LEU A 724 -18.51 -16.53 -1.23
N PRO A 725 -17.97 -17.71 -1.63
CA PRO A 725 -16.85 -17.75 -2.59
C PRO A 725 -17.13 -17.06 -3.92
N ALA A 726 -18.40 -16.98 -4.36
CA ALA A 726 -18.79 -16.31 -5.62
C ALA A 726 -18.62 -14.78 -5.55
N LEU A 727 -18.52 -14.19 -4.37
CA LEU A 727 -18.27 -12.76 -4.16
C LEU A 727 -16.78 -12.41 -4.05
N ARG A 728 -15.89 -13.41 -3.94
CA ARG A 728 -14.46 -13.22 -3.60
C ARG A 728 -13.71 -12.30 -4.56
N TYR A 729 -14.05 -12.32 -5.84
CA TYR A 729 -13.34 -11.58 -6.88
C TYR A 729 -14.09 -10.35 -7.37
N VAL A 730 -15.29 -10.09 -6.85
CA VAL A 730 -16.13 -8.97 -7.25
C VAL A 730 -15.44 -7.65 -6.93
N LYS A 731 -15.28 -6.79 -7.93
CA LYS A 731 -14.72 -5.45 -7.76
C LYS A 731 -15.79 -4.39 -7.90
N VAL A 732 -15.79 -3.42 -6.98
CA VAL A 732 -16.58 -2.20 -7.08
C VAL A 732 -15.82 -1.22 -7.96
N ALA A 733 -16.38 -0.88 -9.12
CA ALA A 733 -15.82 0.06 -10.09
C ALA A 733 -16.14 1.52 -9.74
N GLN A 734 -17.35 1.78 -9.26
CA GLN A 734 -17.81 3.13 -8.90
C GLN A 734 -18.76 3.07 -7.70
N MET A 735 -18.71 4.11 -6.86
CA MET A 735 -19.61 4.31 -5.73
C MET A 735 -20.24 5.70 -5.80
N HIS A 736 -21.54 5.81 -5.51
CA HIS A 736 -22.24 7.09 -5.41
C HIS A 736 -23.26 7.09 -4.29
N LEU A 737 -23.38 8.23 -3.63
CA LEU A 737 -24.28 8.45 -2.51
C LEU A 737 -25.18 9.65 -2.85
N GLU A 738 -26.47 9.38 -2.97
CA GLU A 738 -27.50 10.38 -3.18
C GLU A 738 -28.39 10.45 -1.95
N VAL A 739 -28.83 11.66 -1.59
CA VAL A 739 -29.77 11.85 -0.48
C VAL A 739 -30.91 12.76 -0.89
N THR A 740 -32.12 12.30 -0.63
CA THR A 740 -33.36 13.07 -0.79
C THR A 740 -33.98 13.33 0.57
N VAL A 741 -34.34 14.58 0.84
CA VAL A 741 -35.08 14.97 2.05
C VAL A 741 -36.35 15.70 1.65
N GLN A 742 -37.48 15.26 2.19
CA GLN A 742 -38.81 15.80 1.98
C GLN A 742 -39.43 16.17 3.33
N ASP A 743 -40.43 17.07 3.31
CA ASP A 743 -41.16 17.50 4.51
C ASP A 743 -40.25 18.06 5.62
N LEU A 744 -39.12 18.69 5.25
CA LEU A 744 -38.19 19.31 6.20
C LEU A 744 -38.71 20.69 6.62
N PRO A 745 -39.05 20.92 7.90
CA PRO A 745 -39.58 22.21 8.34
C PRO A 745 -38.50 23.29 8.31
N LEU A 746 -38.90 24.51 7.95
CA LEU A 746 -38.00 25.66 8.01
C LEU A 746 -37.72 26.05 9.48
N GLU A 747 -36.44 26.09 9.87
CA GLU A 747 -36.05 26.47 11.23
C GLU A 747 -35.88 27.98 11.42
N GLN A 748 -35.26 28.66 10.45
CA GLN A 748 -34.95 30.09 10.55
C GLN A 748 -35.37 30.84 9.27
N GLY A 749 -36.14 31.91 9.46
CA GLY A 749 -36.52 32.83 8.40
C GLY A 749 -36.35 34.28 8.85
N GLN A 750 -36.04 35.16 7.92
CA GLN A 750 -35.92 36.60 8.17
C GLN A 750 -36.34 37.38 6.91
N ASN A 751 -36.89 38.57 7.09
CA ASN A 751 -37.00 39.55 6.00
C ASN A 751 -36.16 40.80 6.31
N ASP A 752 -36.17 41.81 5.43
CA ASP A 752 -35.34 43.02 5.61
C ASP A 752 -35.66 43.83 6.88
N THR A 753 -36.82 43.57 7.51
CA THR A 753 -37.31 44.35 8.66
C THR A 753 -37.28 43.58 9.97
N ASN A 754 -37.54 42.27 9.97
CA ASN A 754 -37.74 41.46 11.18
C ASN A 754 -37.32 40.00 10.96
N THR A 755 -36.90 39.34 12.05
CA THR A 755 -36.83 37.87 12.11
C THR A 755 -38.24 37.28 12.10
N LEU A 756 -38.44 36.19 11.36
CA LEU A 756 -39.72 35.53 11.15
C LEU A 756 -39.77 34.21 11.92
N ASP A 757 -40.97 33.86 12.41
CA ASP A 757 -41.25 32.56 13.04
C ASP A 757 -41.95 31.67 12.01
N PRO A 758 -41.26 30.67 11.42
CA PRO A 758 -41.84 29.82 10.37
C PRO A 758 -43.03 28.99 10.83
N ALA A 759 -43.25 28.84 12.15
CA ALA A 759 -44.38 28.11 12.71
C ALA A 759 -45.70 28.91 12.71
N LYS A 760 -45.68 30.19 12.31
CA LYS A 760 -46.86 31.07 12.23
C LYS A 760 -46.97 31.68 10.85
N PRO A 761 -48.17 32.12 10.42
CA PRO A 761 -48.30 32.92 9.19
C PRO A 761 -47.43 34.20 9.26
N PHE A 762 -46.67 34.48 8.20
CA PHE A 762 -45.77 35.63 8.13
C PHE A 762 -45.75 36.29 6.74
N THR A 763 -45.19 37.50 6.66
CA THR A 763 -44.99 38.23 5.40
C THR A 763 -43.54 38.08 4.91
N PRO A 764 -43.24 37.15 3.97
CA PRO A 764 -41.87 36.84 3.57
C PRO A 764 -41.12 38.06 3.02
N PHE A 765 -41.83 38.97 2.35
CA PHE A 765 -41.26 40.17 1.74
C PHE A 765 -41.64 41.48 2.47
N GLY A 766 -42.16 41.38 3.70
CA GLY A 766 -42.63 42.54 4.48
C GLY A 766 -43.93 43.16 3.96
N ASP A 767 -44.37 44.23 4.63
CA ASP A 767 -45.56 45.03 4.28
C ASP A 767 -45.20 46.53 4.34
N PRO A 768 -45.20 47.27 3.21
CA PRO A 768 -45.55 46.82 1.85
C PRO A 768 -44.46 45.96 1.20
N CYS A 769 -44.86 45.02 0.35
CA CYS A 769 -43.95 44.22 -0.48
C CYS A 769 -43.51 45.03 -1.71
N ASN A 770 -42.25 45.46 -1.74
CA ASN A 770 -41.65 46.23 -2.83
C ASN A 770 -40.61 45.42 -3.60
N PRO A 771 -40.35 45.75 -4.89
CA PRO A 771 -39.22 45.18 -5.60
C PRO A 771 -37.91 45.44 -4.83
N GLY A 772 -37.11 44.39 -4.63
CA GLY A 772 -35.88 44.40 -3.82
C GLY A 772 -36.05 43.84 -2.41
N ASN A 773 -37.29 43.75 -1.89
CA ASN A 773 -37.52 43.15 -0.58
C ASN A 773 -37.18 41.65 -0.62
N SER A 774 -36.51 41.16 0.43
CA SER A 774 -35.90 39.85 0.45
C SER A 774 -36.37 39.00 1.62
N PHE A 775 -36.61 37.72 1.33
CA PHE A 775 -36.81 36.67 2.32
C PHE A 775 -35.54 35.82 2.41
N TYR A 776 -34.90 35.84 3.57
CA TYR A 776 -33.70 35.07 3.87
C TYR A 776 -34.10 33.82 4.65
N PHE A 777 -33.59 32.67 4.23
CA PHE A 777 -33.88 31.40 4.88
C PHE A 777 -32.64 30.51 4.92
N MET A 778 -32.53 29.73 5.98
CA MET A 778 -31.40 28.83 6.22
C MET A 778 -31.87 27.61 7.00
N HIS A 779 -31.26 26.48 6.69
CA HIS A 779 -31.36 25.27 7.48
C HIS A 779 -29.95 24.65 7.61
N PRO A 780 -29.51 24.21 8.81
CA PRO A 780 -28.16 23.69 9.02
C PRO A 780 -27.77 22.55 8.07
N GLU A 781 -28.72 21.67 7.76
CA GLU A 781 -28.55 20.61 6.76
C GLU A 781 -28.29 21.12 5.35
N MET A 782 -29.04 22.13 4.88
CA MET A 782 -28.84 22.70 3.54
C MET A 782 -27.51 23.47 3.45
N ALA A 783 -27.08 24.08 4.55
CA ALA A 783 -25.84 24.86 4.60
C ALA A 783 -24.57 23.97 4.56
N SER A 784 -24.65 22.72 5.03
CA SER A 784 -23.48 21.84 5.12
C SER A 784 -23.18 21.09 3.81
N LYS A 785 -24.12 21.03 2.87
CA LYS A 785 -24.08 20.12 1.72
C LYS A 785 -24.29 20.83 0.38
N PRO A 786 -23.72 20.33 -0.72
CA PRO A 786 -24.13 20.73 -2.06
C PRO A 786 -25.58 20.31 -2.31
N LEU A 787 -26.37 21.16 -2.96
CA LEU A 787 -27.75 20.88 -3.34
C LEU A 787 -27.84 20.65 -4.85
N ASP A 788 -28.32 19.48 -5.26
CA ASP A 788 -28.68 19.22 -6.66
C ASP A 788 -29.97 19.97 -7.03
N GLN A 789 -31.00 19.83 -6.17
CA GLN A 789 -32.31 20.45 -6.34
C GLN A 789 -32.82 21.03 -5.01
N LEU A 790 -33.46 22.19 -5.07
CA LEU A 790 -34.17 22.81 -3.95
C LEU A 790 -35.65 22.90 -4.28
N GLN A 791 -36.50 22.39 -3.38
CA GLN A 791 -37.95 22.54 -3.46
C GLN A 791 -38.46 23.30 -2.24
N LEU A 792 -39.17 24.40 -2.48
CA LEU A 792 -39.85 25.18 -1.44
C LEU A 792 -41.36 24.97 -1.58
N GLU A 793 -41.95 24.40 -0.55
CA GLU A 793 -43.39 24.24 -0.44
C GLU A 793 -43.97 25.42 0.35
N MET A 794 -44.86 26.18 -0.27
CA MET A 794 -45.40 27.41 0.28
C MET A 794 -46.93 27.33 0.35
N ASP A 795 -47.47 27.51 1.56
CA ASP A 795 -48.90 27.60 1.82
C ASP A 795 -49.29 29.07 2.04
N TRP A 796 -49.98 29.66 1.06
CA TRP A 796 -50.35 31.07 1.09
C TRP A 796 -51.74 31.28 1.70
N MET A 797 -51.79 32.00 2.82
CA MET A 797 -53.06 32.42 3.41
C MET A 797 -53.75 33.51 2.56
N GLN A 798 -55.04 33.29 2.28
CA GLN A 798 -55.93 34.26 1.61
C GLN A 798 -55.50 34.66 0.19
N LEU A 799 -54.80 33.76 -0.53
CA LEU A 799 -54.47 33.96 -1.93
C LEU A 799 -55.76 33.99 -2.79
N PRO A 800 -55.99 35.00 -3.64
CA PRO A 800 -57.17 35.03 -4.50
C PRO A 800 -57.09 34.00 -5.63
N ASP A 801 -58.23 33.42 -6.00
CA ASP A 801 -58.33 32.43 -7.10
C ASP A 801 -57.88 33.00 -8.46
N SER A 802 -58.06 34.32 -8.67
CA SER A 802 -57.55 35.04 -9.82
C SER A 802 -57.17 36.47 -9.43
N PHE A 803 -55.90 36.82 -9.62
CA PHE A 803 -55.42 38.19 -9.42
C PHE A 803 -56.12 39.19 -10.35
N THR A 804 -56.44 38.76 -11.58
CA THR A 804 -57.13 39.60 -12.57
C THR A 804 -58.51 40.02 -12.07
N ASP A 805 -59.32 39.07 -11.60
CA ASP A 805 -60.67 39.34 -11.10
C ASP A 805 -60.64 40.11 -9.77
N TYR A 806 -59.70 39.74 -8.87
CA TYR A 806 -59.53 40.41 -7.60
C TYR A 806 -59.24 41.91 -7.78
N TYR A 807 -58.30 42.26 -8.67
CA TYR A 807 -57.93 43.65 -8.92
C TYR A 807 -58.87 44.40 -9.87
N ALA A 808 -59.73 43.72 -10.65
CA ALA A 808 -60.74 44.37 -11.50
C ALA A 808 -61.73 45.23 -10.69
N THR A 809 -61.90 44.96 -9.39
CA THR A 809 -62.75 45.72 -8.46
C THR A 809 -62.14 47.06 -8.01
N TYR A 810 -60.91 47.38 -8.42
CA TYR A 810 -60.20 48.62 -8.08
C TYR A 810 -59.94 49.46 -9.35
N PRO A 811 -60.88 50.33 -9.78
CA PRO A 811 -60.77 51.10 -11.02
C PRO A 811 -59.53 52.00 -11.09
N GLN A 812 -59.01 52.43 -9.95
CA GLN A 812 -57.77 53.21 -9.83
C GLN A 812 -56.49 52.44 -10.19
N LEU A 813 -56.53 51.10 -10.29
CA LEU A 813 -55.39 50.26 -10.67
C LEU A 813 -55.35 49.92 -12.17
N LYS A 814 -56.16 50.61 -13.00
CA LYS A 814 -56.19 50.42 -14.45
C LYS A 814 -54.82 50.78 -15.06
N GLY A 815 -54.09 49.78 -15.55
CA GLY A 815 -52.72 49.92 -16.08
C GLY A 815 -51.62 49.38 -15.16
N ASN A 816 -51.96 48.86 -13.97
CA ASN A 816 -51.00 48.12 -13.15
C ASN A 816 -50.59 46.83 -13.89
N PRO A 817 -49.27 46.52 -13.99
CA PRO A 817 -48.79 45.31 -14.65
C PRO A 817 -49.34 44.00 -14.02
N LEU A 818 -49.77 44.01 -12.75
CA LEU A 818 -50.49 42.90 -12.10
C LEU A 818 -51.91 42.66 -12.66
N VAL A 819 -52.48 43.61 -13.41
CA VAL A 819 -53.90 43.63 -13.83
C VAL A 819 -54.07 43.36 -15.34
N GLY A 820 -52.98 43.35 -16.13
CA GLY A 820 -53.06 43.43 -17.59
C GLY A 820 -52.39 42.32 -18.41
N GLN A 821 -51.73 41.34 -17.80
CA GLN A 821 -51.07 40.22 -18.50
C GLN A 821 -51.52 38.94 -17.79
N GLY A 822 -51.96 37.92 -18.53
CA GLY A 822 -52.66 36.74 -18.00
C GLY A 822 -52.08 36.10 -16.74
N GLU A 823 -52.95 35.40 -16.00
CA GLU A 823 -52.74 34.75 -14.71
C GLU A 823 -51.28 34.30 -14.47
N GLY A 824 -50.62 34.90 -13.46
CA GLY A 824 -49.36 34.42 -12.90
C GLY A 824 -48.06 35.02 -13.42
N THR A 825 -48.04 35.87 -14.46
CA THR A 825 -46.77 36.21 -15.16
C THR A 825 -45.91 37.33 -14.57
N THR A 826 -46.38 38.09 -13.57
CA THR A 826 -45.69 39.32 -13.13
C THR A 826 -45.08 39.30 -11.74
N ALA A 827 -45.52 38.40 -10.85
CA ALA A 827 -44.93 38.24 -9.51
C ALA A 827 -43.73 37.30 -9.57
N THR A 828 -42.55 37.87 -9.88
CA THR A 828 -41.30 37.11 -9.98
C THR A 828 -40.42 37.30 -8.76
N VAL A 829 -39.61 36.28 -8.46
CA VAL A 829 -38.56 36.29 -7.46
C VAL A 829 -37.24 35.85 -8.08
N ARG A 830 -36.15 36.40 -7.55
CA ARG A 830 -34.78 35.95 -7.82
C ARG A 830 -34.29 35.13 -6.64
N LEU A 831 -33.79 33.92 -6.91
CA LEU A 831 -33.13 33.09 -5.90
C LEU A 831 -31.63 33.37 -5.90
N ARG A 832 -31.11 33.77 -4.75
CA ARG A 832 -29.69 33.94 -4.46
C ARG A 832 -29.24 32.92 -3.42
N PHE A 833 -27.98 32.53 -3.53
CA PHE A 833 -27.28 31.66 -2.60
C PHE A 833 -26.00 32.37 -2.16
N ARG A 834 -25.82 32.54 -0.86
CA ARG A 834 -24.59 33.09 -0.31
C ARG A 834 -23.72 31.96 0.19
N ASP A 835 -22.48 31.87 -0.30
CA ASP A 835 -21.44 30.97 0.21
C ASP A 835 -20.25 31.80 0.71
N GLY A 836 -20.19 32.00 2.03
CA GLY A 836 -19.24 32.87 2.69
C GLY A 836 -19.36 34.32 2.19
N ALA A 837 -18.31 34.79 1.50
CA ALA A 837 -18.27 36.13 0.91
C ALA A 837 -18.83 36.17 -0.53
N LEU A 838 -19.19 35.03 -1.13
CA LEU A 838 -19.66 34.96 -2.51
C LEU A 838 -21.18 35.06 -2.59
N PRO A 839 -21.74 36.14 -3.19
CA PRO A 839 -23.16 36.22 -3.49
C PRO A 839 -23.44 35.62 -4.88
N LEU A 840 -23.97 34.40 -4.92
CA LEU A 840 -24.29 33.70 -6.16
C LEU A 840 -25.77 33.88 -6.50
N VAL A 841 -26.07 34.18 -7.76
CA VAL A 841 -27.45 34.17 -8.27
C VAL A 841 -27.73 32.79 -8.85
N VAL A 842 -28.71 32.06 -8.28
CA VAL A 842 -29.10 30.73 -8.74
C VAL A 842 -30.08 30.86 -9.91
N ASP A 843 -31.17 31.61 -9.73
CA ASP A 843 -32.16 31.86 -10.80
C ASP A 843 -32.68 33.30 -10.69
N GLU A 844 -33.00 33.93 -11.82
CA GLU A 844 -33.37 35.34 -11.91
C GLU A 844 -34.86 35.59 -12.03
N ASN A 845 -35.62 34.67 -12.61
CA ASN A 845 -37.01 34.91 -13.00
C ASN A 845 -37.89 33.73 -12.60
N ILE A 846 -37.99 33.45 -11.30
CA ILE A 846 -38.88 32.41 -10.82
C ILE A 846 -40.27 33.03 -10.61
N THR A 847 -41.28 32.49 -11.26
CA THR A 847 -42.67 32.88 -11.05
C THR A 847 -43.16 32.36 -9.69
N LEU A 848 -43.62 33.27 -8.82
CA LEU A 848 -44.08 32.91 -7.47
C LEU A 848 -45.45 32.21 -7.48
N PHE A 849 -46.31 32.56 -8.45
CA PHE A 849 -47.67 32.03 -8.61
C PHE A 849 -47.87 31.44 -10.02
N PRO A 850 -47.25 30.29 -10.35
CA PRO A 850 -47.36 29.70 -11.69
C PRO A 850 -48.73 29.01 -11.87
N GLY A 851 -49.75 29.78 -12.24
CA GLY A 851 -51.10 29.27 -12.53
C GLY A 851 -52.04 29.23 -11.31
N LYS A 852 -53.19 28.54 -11.46
CA LYS A 852 -54.18 28.39 -10.38
C LYS A 852 -53.62 27.53 -9.26
N SER A 853 -53.79 27.98 -8.02
CA SER A 853 -53.38 27.23 -6.83
C SER A 853 -54.38 26.13 -6.49
N ASP A 854 -53.90 25.02 -5.93
CA ASP A 854 -54.73 24.09 -5.19
C ASP A 854 -54.87 24.61 -3.75
N ASN A 855 -55.92 25.40 -3.49
CA ASN A 855 -56.20 25.99 -2.16
C ASN A 855 -55.07 26.87 -1.58
N GLY A 856 -54.34 27.63 -2.41
CA GLY A 856 -53.26 28.51 -1.94
C GLY A 856 -51.89 27.84 -1.81
N TYR A 857 -51.79 26.55 -2.08
CA TYR A 857 -50.52 25.81 -2.09
C TYR A 857 -49.76 26.03 -3.41
N HIS A 858 -48.47 26.35 -3.30
CA HIS A 858 -47.55 26.45 -4.42
C HIS A 858 -46.21 25.77 -4.10
N ARG A 859 -45.66 25.08 -5.10
CA ARG A 859 -44.34 24.47 -5.05
C ARG A 859 -43.39 25.17 -6.00
N LEU A 860 -42.28 25.68 -5.47
CA LEU A 860 -41.18 26.23 -6.25
C LEU A 860 -40.06 25.19 -6.31
N SER A 861 -39.63 24.82 -7.51
CA SER A 861 -38.60 23.81 -7.74
C SER A 861 -37.47 24.39 -8.56
N VAL A 862 -36.25 24.37 -8.02
CA VAL A 862 -35.06 24.94 -8.68
C VAL A 862 -33.94 23.89 -8.72
N PRO A 863 -33.45 23.52 -9.91
CA PRO A 863 -32.28 22.65 -10.04
C PRO A 863 -31.00 23.46 -9.79
N VAL A 864 -30.64 23.61 -8.51
CA VAL A 864 -29.58 24.51 -8.04
C VAL A 864 -28.25 24.20 -8.70
N LYS A 865 -27.86 22.92 -8.80
CA LYS A 865 -26.60 22.50 -9.42
C LYS A 865 -26.52 22.86 -10.89
N ASP A 866 -27.54 22.52 -11.68
CA ASP A 866 -27.59 22.82 -13.11
C ASP A 866 -27.49 24.33 -13.36
N LYS A 867 -28.24 25.12 -12.57
CA LYS A 867 -28.28 26.59 -12.68
C LYS A 867 -26.97 27.24 -12.30
N LEU A 868 -26.33 26.79 -11.21
CA LEU A 868 -25.02 27.28 -10.80
C LEU A 868 -23.93 26.87 -11.79
N ALA A 869 -23.91 25.63 -12.27
CA ALA A 869 -22.94 25.17 -13.27
C ALA A 869 -23.07 25.95 -14.60
N GLN A 870 -24.31 26.23 -15.03
CA GLN A 870 -24.56 27.03 -16.23
C GLN A 870 -24.05 28.47 -16.09
N ARG A 871 -24.20 29.07 -14.91
CA ARG A 871 -23.89 30.49 -14.69
C ARG A 871 -22.46 30.74 -14.20
N TYR A 872 -21.92 29.81 -13.43
CA TYR A 872 -20.58 29.85 -12.82
C TYR A 872 -19.88 28.49 -13.01
N PRO A 873 -19.36 28.17 -14.22
CA PRO A 873 -18.73 26.88 -14.49
C PRO A 873 -17.51 26.57 -13.58
N GLU A 874 -16.82 27.61 -13.12
CA GLU A 874 -15.64 27.49 -12.23
C GLU A 874 -16.01 27.38 -10.74
N TYR A 875 -17.30 27.45 -10.39
CA TYR A 875 -17.74 27.37 -9.01
C TYR A 875 -17.78 25.92 -8.53
N ALA A 876 -16.87 25.58 -7.62
CA ALA A 876 -16.91 24.34 -6.86
C ALA A 876 -17.50 24.60 -5.47
N TYR A 877 -18.40 23.73 -5.01
CA TYR A 877 -19.03 23.86 -3.70
C TYR A 877 -18.03 23.46 -2.58
N PRO A 878 -17.49 24.39 -1.77
CA PRO A 878 -16.49 24.03 -0.76
C PRO A 878 -17.13 23.20 0.36
N TYR A 879 -16.41 22.30 1.01
CA TYR A 879 -16.90 21.74 2.27
C TYR A 879 -16.78 22.79 3.39
N ARG A 880 -17.81 22.94 4.23
CA ARG A 880 -17.78 23.84 5.40
C ARG A 880 -18.47 23.15 6.57
N SER A 881 -17.79 23.08 7.72
CA SER A 881 -18.43 22.71 8.99
C SER A 881 -19.45 23.80 9.35
N VAL A 882 -20.69 23.42 9.58
CA VAL A 882 -21.75 24.37 9.95
C VAL A 882 -21.70 24.58 11.45
N ALA A 883 -21.20 25.74 11.88
CA ALA A 883 -21.45 26.20 13.25
C ALA A 883 -22.92 26.62 13.36
N ALA A 884 -23.62 26.19 14.41
CA ALA A 884 -24.98 26.64 14.69
C ALA A 884 -24.97 28.16 15.00
N THR A 885 -25.30 29.01 14.01
CA THR A 885 -25.43 30.45 14.21
C THR A 885 -26.88 30.79 14.56
N ARG A 886 -27.09 31.57 15.63
CA ARG A 886 -28.42 32.10 15.98
C ARG A 886 -28.87 33.26 15.08
N ASN A 887 -27.94 33.88 14.35
CA ASN A 887 -28.21 34.94 13.40
C ASN A 887 -28.03 34.42 11.98
N LEU A 888 -29.13 34.35 11.22
CA LEU A 888 -29.16 33.83 9.85
C LEU A 888 -28.18 34.54 8.93
N LEU A 889 -28.02 35.86 9.07
CA LEU A 889 -27.14 36.66 8.21
C LEU A 889 -25.65 36.52 8.54
N GLU A 890 -25.33 35.96 9.72
CA GLU A 890 -23.97 35.58 10.12
C GLU A 890 -23.62 34.15 9.71
N ALA A 891 -24.60 33.37 9.23
CA ALA A 891 -24.37 32.02 8.75
C ALA A 891 -23.41 32.04 7.56
N SER A 892 -22.50 31.05 7.54
CA SER A 892 -21.56 30.88 6.42
C SER A 892 -22.29 30.62 5.10
N ARG A 893 -23.51 30.06 5.14
CA ARG A 893 -24.39 29.85 3.99
C ARG A 893 -25.84 30.10 4.31
N PHE A 894 -26.53 30.75 3.39
CA PHE A 894 -27.98 30.91 3.41
C PHE A 894 -28.51 31.21 2.01
N PHE A 895 -29.82 31.06 1.84
CA PHE A 895 -30.51 31.41 0.60
C PHE A 895 -31.34 32.69 0.79
N THR A 896 -31.57 33.38 -0.32
CA THR A 896 -32.37 34.60 -0.35
C THR A 896 -33.30 34.57 -1.55
N LEU A 897 -34.60 34.71 -1.29
CA LEU A 897 -35.59 35.02 -2.30
C LEU A 897 -35.82 36.53 -2.31
N GLU A 898 -35.36 37.20 -3.36
CA GLU A 898 -35.57 38.63 -3.58
C GLU A 898 -36.80 38.83 -4.48
N TYR A 899 -37.76 39.62 -4.04
CA TYR A 899 -38.92 39.97 -4.84
C TYR A 899 -38.53 40.92 -5.97
N THR A 900 -38.79 40.53 -7.22
CA THR A 900 -38.44 41.32 -8.42
C THR A 900 -39.67 41.77 -9.22
N GLY A 901 -40.85 41.25 -8.87
CA GLY A 901 -42.12 41.67 -9.47
C GLY A 901 -42.57 43.07 -9.03
N PRO A 902 -43.68 43.58 -9.58
CA PRO A 902 -44.28 44.85 -9.19
C PRO A 902 -44.84 44.80 -7.75
N SER A 903 -44.80 45.91 -7.02
CA SER A 903 -45.22 45.97 -5.60
C SER A 903 -46.67 45.47 -5.38
N PHE A 904 -46.87 44.68 -4.33
CA PHE A 904 -48.19 44.33 -3.81
C PHE A 904 -48.63 45.41 -2.79
N GLY A 905 -49.68 46.18 -3.10
CA GLY A 905 -50.26 47.15 -2.17
C GLY A 905 -50.22 48.61 -2.64
N GLN A 906 -50.74 49.50 -1.80
CA GLN A 906 -51.16 50.89 -2.05
C GLN A 906 -50.05 51.89 -2.46
N SER A 907 -48.90 51.46 -2.95
CA SER A 907 -47.79 52.35 -3.35
C SER A 907 -48.00 53.07 -4.69
N HIS A 908 -49.07 52.74 -5.43
CA HIS A 908 -49.56 53.54 -6.58
C HIS A 908 -50.51 54.69 -6.19
N TYR A 909 -50.59 55.08 -4.92
CA TYR A 909 -51.04 56.43 -4.57
C TYR A 909 -49.88 57.40 -4.78
N GLU A 910 -49.62 57.81 -6.03
CA GLU A 910 -49.11 59.17 -6.21
C GLU A 910 -50.16 60.10 -5.58
N VAL A 911 -49.83 60.64 -4.41
CA VAL A 911 -50.47 61.83 -3.87
C VAL A 911 -50.25 62.90 -4.93
N ALA A 912 -51.22 63.05 -5.84
CA ALA A 912 -51.35 64.26 -6.61
C ALA A 912 -51.45 65.39 -5.59
N ASN A 913 -50.42 66.23 -5.57
CA ASN A 913 -50.37 67.47 -4.79
C ASN A 913 -51.73 68.18 -4.85
N LEU A 914 -52.32 68.41 -3.68
CA LEU A 914 -53.29 69.48 -3.46
C LEU A 914 -52.53 70.76 -3.08
#